data_AF-A0A923R1M0-F1
#
_entry.id   AF-A0A923R1M0-F1
#
_cell.length_a   1.000
_cell.length_b   1.000
_cell.length_c   1.000
_cell.angle_alpha   90.00
_cell.angle_beta   90.00
_cell.angle_gamma   90.00
#
_symmetry.space_group_name_H-M   'P 1'
#
loop_
_entity.id
_entity.type
_entity.pdbx_description
1 polymer ?
#
loop_
_entity_poly.entity_id
_entity_poly.type
_entity_poly.pdbx_seq_one_letter_code
_entity_poly.pdbx_strand_id
1 'polypeptide(L)'
;MTNRNNPLPKTVADLPLLKRGSVKNLRGPLPSGEIVFEFTDDFSVFDWGKMPDAVPEKGRSLLRLASHFFRDLGHPVSWREFFATEKAKQAMSLLSSDRTNSAAALKAELESIGMRSCYRGLYPEGSTPLTAEGVRVERLEIIEPIRLSKEAAQKRGSAYDYDLPNNSADRVDPRGALIPLEVVFRHGLTNNSSYFERNPETPLKQGDRFPSPLIEFFTKLEPSDRFIATESEALIVGRLSPPRLIEIRLRSILLSLWLEHTCAVRDLELVDGKFEWGLDAEGRMILADAIGPDELRLMELRGSAKNPERLSKEFLREYYRDSKWFAEITELKKKALAPGWQKTIRQPVPHLPTEGLQKATSLYRKLERRFRPENVLLFGSGGREHALARKLLESANLSTLHWAPGQDAAVVQLEAMLKAGPLKGGARKRIVRWKDAPWNSQQTEKLISLARDHAITLVIFSQDADLASGAADHFRDAGFPVFGPSMQSSRIEWSKSFAKEICKSAGVPSPKSFSVQGIPAASAQLGSLAWTDEVQWVLKADGLALGKGVVVAQSKEEAIAALPDLARFGNAFLIEERVKGVESSWFAFADGETFSLLDPARDYKRLGENQTGPNTGGMGSVSPLPEFNSELRERIRSEVFTPIFAELKRRGVKYQGLLYAGLMIDGESLNVLEFNARFGDPETQALLPRMQGDLLEWMGAIAGGTLVDYPRDVPFTDDFAVYVVAAASGYPVNPNLGETTPFTESLISKDDYRFAGLTEKSGHFVVSGGRVFGALGRGNTVGAARADAYAKLELGLFPGAQFRKDIGL
;
A
#
# COMPACT_ATOMS: atom_id res chain seq x y z
N MET A 1 -17.54 23.38 -1.95
CA MET A 1 -17.25 24.23 -3.13
C MET A 1 -15.97 24.99 -2.84
N THR A 2 -14.83 24.58 -3.40
CA THR A 2 -13.55 25.29 -3.34
C THR A 2 -12.99 25.43 -4.75
N ASN A 3 -12.39 26.60 -5.02
CA ASN A 3 -12.06 27.17 -6.33
C ASN A 3 -11.15 26.26 -7.18
N ARG A 4 -11.58 25.92 -8.41
CA ARG A 4 -10.91 25.00 -9.36
C ARG A 4 -9.76 25.61 -10.19
N ASN A 5 -9.30 26.83 -9.91
CA ASN A 5 -8.46 27.58 -10.85
C ASN A 5 -7.02 27.91 -10.39
N ASN A 6 -6.47 27.27 -9.34
CA ASN A 6 -5.04 27.38 -9.05
C ASN A 6 -4.34 26.02 -9.17
N PRO A 7 -3.38 25.83 -10.08
CA PRO A 7 -2.61 24.61 -10.14
C PRO A 7 -1.83 24.43 -8.84
N LEU A 8 -1.78 23.20 -8.33
CA LEU A 8 -0.90 22.83 -7.22
C LEU A 8 0.56 23.14 -7.63
N PRO A 9 1.42 23.56 -6.67
CA PRO A 9 2.84 23.78 -6.95
C PRO A 9 3.49 22.51 -7.52
N LYS A 10 4.43 22.67 -8.46
CA LYS A 10 5.08 21.54 -9.16
C LYS A 10 5.96 20.72 -8.21
N THR A 11 6.53 21.36 -7.20
CA THR A 11 7.30 20.71 -6.13
C THR A 11 7.02 21.34 -4.76
N VAL A 12 7.32 20.59 -3.69
CA VAL A 12 7.28 21.06 -2.29
C VAL A 12 8.27 22.21 -2.05
N ALA A 13 9.39 22.20 -2.78
CA ALA A 13 10.44 23.20 -2.69
C ALA A 13 9.96 24.59 -3.13
N ASP A 14 8.95 24.66 -4.01
CA ASP A 14 8.34 25.90 -4.50
C ASP A 14 7.50 26.60 -3.42
N LEU A 15 7.12 25.89 -2.35
CA LEU A 15 6.36 26.47 -1.25
C LEU A 15 7.26 27.29 -0.31
N PRO A 16 6.80 28.47 0.16
CA PRO A 16 7.53 29.25 1.15
C PRO A 16 7.88 28.43 2.39
N LEU A 17 9.13 28.53 2.84
CA LEU A 17 9.57 27.91 4.08
C LEU A 17 9.03 28.71 5.26
N LEU A 18 8.11 28.13 6.02
CA LEU A 18 7.49 28.74 7.20
C LEU A 18 8.32 28.51 8.45
N LYS A 19 8.84 27.28 8.64
CA LYS A 19 9.69 26.92 9.77
C LYS A 19 10.69 25.85 9.37
N ARG A 20 11.97 26.07 9.70
CA ARG A 20 13.01 25.04 9.58
C ARG A 20 13.06 24.25 10.88
N GLY A 21 12.88 22.94 10.80
CA GLY A 21 13.03 22.03 11.93
C GLY A 21 14.29 21.18 11.80
N SER A 22 14.54 20.36 12.82
CA SER A 22 15.68 19.44 12.89
C SER A 22 15.47 18.11 12.16
N VAL A 23 14.21 17.77 11.89
CA VAL A 23 13.77 16.50 11.26
C VAL A 23 12.83 16.75 10.09
N LYS A 24 12.05 17.84 10.17
CA LYS A 24 11.04 18.22 9.19
C LYS A 24 10.96 19.73 9.09
N ASN A 25 10.75 20.23 7.88
CA ASN A 25 10.41 21.62 7.62
C ASN A 25 8.89 21.78 7.52
N LEU A 26 8.40 22.97 7.86
CA LEU A 26 7.03 23.38 7.58
C LEU A 26 7.05 24.35 6.41
N ARG A 27 6.27 24.06 5.37
CA ARG A 27 6.17 24.88 4.16
C ARG A 27 4.72 25.21 3.82
N GLY A 28 4.52 26.28 3.06
CA GLY A 28 3.21 26.64 2.53
C GLY A 28 2.89 28.14 2.63
N PRO A 29 1.60 28.50 2.58
CA PRO A 29 0.46 27.61 2.43
C PRO A 29 0.33 27.04 0.99
N LEU A 30 -0.33 25.90 0.85
CA LEU A 30 -0.89 25.46 -0.44
C LEU A 30 -2.00 26.43 -0.91
N PRO A 31 -2.37 26.45 -2.20
CA PRO A 31 -3.49 27.27 -2.68
C PRO A 31 -4.82 27.05 -1.94
N SER A 32 -5.00 25.86 -1.36
CA SER A 32 -6.15 25.46 -0.55
C SER A 32 -6.02 25.83 0.95
N GLY A 33 -4.92 26.46 1.36
CA GLY A 33 -4.69 27.03 2.70
C GLY A 33 -3.88 26.17 3.68
N GLU A 34 -3.54 24.94 3.31
CA GLU A 34 -2.88 23.96 4.18
C GLU A 34 -1.36 24.17 4.30
N ILE A 35 -0.79 23.74 5.43
CA ILE A 35 0.66 23.68 5.70
C ILE A 35 1.19 22.27 5.41
N VAL A 36 2.40 22.19 4.86
CA VAL A 36 3.05 20.96 4.45
C VAL A 36 4.19 20.60 5.40
N PHE A 37 4.28 19.32 5.74
CA PHE A 37 5.42 18.74 6.44
C PHE A 37 6.38 18.13 5.41
N GLU A 38 7.59 18.67 5.31
CA GLU A 38 8.68 18.18 4.45
C GLU A 38 9.72 17.48 5.34
N PHE A 39 9.74 16.15 5.37
CA PHE A 39 10.75 15.40 6.12
C PHE A 39 12.09 15.43 5.41
N THR A 40 13.16 15.50 6.19
CA THR A 40 14.53 15.64 5.67
C THR A 40 15.39 14.44 6.03
N ASP A 41 16.34 14.10 5.17
CA ASP A 41 17.44 13.16 5.50
C ASP A 41 18.42 13.75 6.52
N ASP A 42 18.30 15.06 6.79
CA ASP A 42 19.05 15.73 7.84
C ASP A 42 18.75 15.11 9.22
N PHE A 43 19.79 15.04 10.03
CA PHE A 43 19.73 14.49 11.36
C PHE A 43 20.21 15.52 12.38
N SER A 44 19.50 15.60 13.52
CA SER A 44 19.93 16.35 14.69
C SER A 44 19.90 15.42 15.89
N VAL A 45 21.03 15.32 16.57
CA VAL A 45 21.17 14.41 17.71
C VAL A 45 20.67 15.08 18.99
N PHE A 46 20.84 16.41 19.13
CA PHE A 46 20.62 17.13 20.39
C PHE A 46 20.00 18.53 20.23
N ASP A 47 19.25 18.84 19.17
CA ASP A 47 18.53 20.14 19.02
C ASP A 47 19.43 21.40 18.92
N TRP A 48 20.73 21.26 18.64
CA TRP A 48 21.71 22.37 18.68
C TRP A 48 22.44 22.66 17.35
N GLY A 49 22.13 21.94 16.26
CA GLY A 49 22.69 22.16 14.92
C GLY A 49 22.44 20.99 13.95
N LYS A 50 22.59 21.23 12.65
CA LYS A 50 22.54 20.19 11.61
C LYS A 50 23.82 19.35 11.68
N MET A 51 23.68 18.01 11.73
CA MET A 51 24.83 17.10 11.65
C MET A 51 25.52 17.21 10.28
N PRO A 52 26.84 16.94 10.21
CA PRO A 52 27.57 17.06 8.95
C PRO A 52 27.14 15.99 7.93
N ASP A 53 26.67 14.83 8.42
CA ASP A 53 26.16 13.74 7.61
C ASP A 53 24.64 13.69 7.62
N ALA A 54 24.04 13.55 6.43
CA ALA A 54 22.65 13.15 6.27
C ALA A 54 22.52 11.63 6.38
N VAL A 55 21.40 11.13 6.89
CA VAL A 55 21.09 9.70 6.88
C VAL A 55 20.27 9.39 5.62
N PRO A 56 20.83 8.71 4.61
CA PRO A 56 20.13 8.45 3.36
C PRO A 56 18.77 7.80 3.60
N GLU A 57 17.75 8.24 2.86
CA GLU A 57 16.37 7.72 2.88
C GLU A 57 15.62 7.93 4.21
N LYS A 58 16.22 8.57 5.22
CA LYS A 58 15.58 8.79 6.52
C LYS A 58 14.27 9.56 6.36
N GLY A 59 14.30 10.69 5.66
CA GLY A 59 13.14 11.57 5.53
C GLY A 59 11.98 10.84 4.85
N ARG A 60 12.30 10.06 3.82
CA ARG A 60 11.34 9.21 3.12
C ARG A 60 10.76 8.11 4.02
N SER A 61 11.59 7.35 4.76
CA SER A 61 11.09 6.32 5.67
C SER A 61 10.26 6.90 6.81
N LEU A 62 10.62 8.06 7.36
CA LEU A 62 9.82 8.77 8.37
C LEU A 62 8.44 9.16 7.84
N LEU A 63 8.40 9.73 6.64
CA LEU A 63 7.18 10.06 5.94
C LEU A 63 6.30 8.82 5.72
N ARG A 64 6.89 7.70 5.27
CA ARG A 64 6.17 6.42 5.06
C ARG A 64 5.52 5.93 6.35
N LEU A 65 6.30 5.87 7.42
CA LEU A 65 5.88 5.40 8.73
C LEU A 65 4.79 6.29 9.32
N ALA A 66 5.00 7.61 9.31
CA ALA A 66 4.00 8.56 9.80
C ALA A 66 2.69 8.45 9.01
N SER A 67 2.76 8.35 7.68
CA SER A 67 1.58 8.19 6.85
C SER A 67 0.82 6.89 7.13
N HIS A 68 1.52 5.81 7.47
CA HIS A 68 0.89 4.56 7.91
C HIS A 68 0.17 4.75 9.24
N PHE A 69 0.84 5.28 10.27
CA PHE A 69 0.23 5.52 11.57
C PHE A 69 -0.99 6.43 11.50
N PHE A 70 -0.92 7.54 10.76
CA PHE A 70 -2.05 8.46 10.65
C PHE A 70 -3.25 7.90 9.89
N ARG A 71 -3.01 7.05 8.89
CA ARG A 71 -4.08 6.35 8.16
C ARG A 71 -4.84 5.41 9.08
N ASP A 72 -4.11 4.59 9.84
CA ASP A 72 -4.71 3.66 10.79
C ASP A 72 -5.45 4.43 11.90
N LEU A 73 -4.81 5.46 12.46
CA LEU A 73 -5.33 6.27 13.55
C LEU A 73 -6.58 7.08 13.16
N GLY A 74 -6.65 7.56 11.92
CA GLY A 74 -7.77 8.32 11.38
C GLY A 74 -9.00 7.45 11.07
N HIS A 75 -8.86 6.12 11.12
CA HIS A 75 -9.94 5.21 10.79
C HIS A 75 -10.72 4.77 12.04
N PRO A 76 -12.07 4.96 12.10
CA PRO A 76 -12.85 4.67 13.31
C PRO A 76 -12.76 3.21 13.78
N VAL A 77 -12.54 2.28 12.85
CA VAL A 77 -12.41 0.85 13.17
C VAL A 77 -11.16 0.57 14.00
N SER A 78 -10.04 1.25 13.74
CA SER A 78 -8.80 1.02 14.49
C SER A 78 -8.99 1.30 15.99
N TRP A 79 -9.82 2.28 16.32
CA TRP A 79 -10.18 2.58 17.70
C TRP A 79 -11.10 1.53 18.31
N ARG A 80 -12.12 1.06 17.58
CA ARG A 80 -12.99 -0.03 18.05
C ARG A 80 -12.20 -1.29 18.38
N GLU A 81 -11.24 -1.64 17.54
CA GLU A 81 -10.32 -2.78 17.75
C GLU A 81 -9.47 -2.59 19.01
N PHE A 82 -8.84 -1.43 19.14
CA PHE A 82 -8.07 -1.11 20.34
C PHE A 82 -8.94 -1.21 21.60
N PHE A 83 -10.14 -0.63 21.61
CA PHE A 83 -11.06 -0.68 22.76
C PHE A 83 -11.60 -2.09 23.06
N ALA A 84 -11.47 -3.05 22.16
CA ALA A 84 -11.79 -4.45 22.40
C ALA A 84 -10.70 -5.21 23.19
N THR A 85 -9.47 -4.68 23.24
CA THR A 85 -8.36 -5.31 23.95
C THR A 85 -8.53 -5.25 25.48
N GLU A 86 -8.04 -6.26 26.20
CA GLU A 86 -8.05 -6.26 27.67
C GLU A 86 -7.30 -5.06 28.26
N LYS A 87 -6.20 -4.65 27.61
CA LYS A 87 -5.42 -3.50 28.04
C LYS A 87 -6.22 -2.20 27.96
N ALA A 88 -6.96 -1.98 26.86
CA ALA A 88 -7.83 -0.82 26.74
C ALA A 88 -9.00 -0.88 27.72
N LYS A 89 -9.61 -2.05 27.95
CA LYS A 89 -10.67 -2.21 28.96
C LYS A 89 -10.19 -1.85 30.37
N GLN A 90 -9.00 -2.32 30.75
CA GLN A 90 -8.38 -1.98 32.03
C GLN A 90 -8.09 -0.48 32.15
N ALA A 91 -7.50 0.12 31.11
CA ALA A 91 -7.24 1.55 31.07
C ALA A 91 -8.55 2.36 31.18
N MET A 92 -9.58 1.99 30.42
CA MET A 92 -10.88 2.65 30.47
C MET A 92 -11.55 2.53 31.85
N SER A 93 -11.40 1.39 32.53
CA SER A 93 -11.88 1.21 33.91
C SER A 93 -11.18 2.19 34.86
N LEU A 94 -9.86 2.29 34.79
CA LEU A 94 -9.08 3.25 35.60
C LEU A 94 -9.49 4.70 35.31
N LEU A 95 -9.59 5.08 34.03
CA LEU A 95 -10.00 6.43 33.61
C LEU A 95 -11.45 6.77 34.02
N SER A 96 -12.33 5.77 34.09
CA SER A 96 -13.72 5.95 34.53
C SER A 96 -13.86 6.10 36.04
N SER A 97 -12.93 5.54 36.83
CA SER A 97 -12.93 5.62 38.29
C SER A 97 -12.68 7.04 38.83
N ASP A 98 -12.09 7.92 38.01
CA ASP A 98 -11.89 9.35 38.29
C ASP A 98 -13.18 10.20 38.16
N ARG A 99 -14.37 9.58 38.06
CA ARG A 99 -15.70 10.23 37.95
C ARG A 99 -15.85 11.21 36.78
N THR A 100 -15.15 10.99 35.66
CA THR A 100 -15.24 11.89 34.49
C THR A 100 -16.18 11.32 33.41
N ASN A 101 -17.29 12.02 33.11
CA ASN A 101 -18.18 11.69 31.98
C ASN A 101 -17.48 11.81 30.61
N SER A 102 -16.27 12.38 30.56
CA SER A 102 -15.49 12.64 29.34
C SER A 102 -14.86 11.38 28.73
N ALA A 103 -14.52 10.34 29.51
CA ALA A 103 -13.84 9.16 28.98
C ALA A 103 -14.76 8.31 28.07
N ALA A 104 -16.01 8.06 28.50
CA ALA A 104 -16.99 7.32 27.70
C ALA A 104 -17.39 8.09 26.43
N ALA A 105 -17.59 9.40 26.55
CA ALA A 105 -17.87 10.27 25.41
C ALA A 105 -16.71 10.28 24.40
N LEU A 106 -15.46 10.36 24.89
CA LEU A 106 -14.27 10.32 24.05
C LEU A 106 -14.09 8.98 23.34
N LYS A 107 -14.36 7.86 24.02
CA LYS A 107 -14.39 6.54 23.39
C LYS A 107 -15.37 6.53 22.21
N ALA A 108 -16.62 6.94 22.45
CA ALA A 108 -17.65 6.94 21.42
C ALA A 108 -17.26 7.86 20.23
N GLU A 109 -16.66 9.01 20.51
CA GLU A 109 -16.11 9.90 19.49
C GLU A 109 -15.05 9.18 18.64
N LEU A 110 -14.01 8.63 19.27
CA LEU A 110 -12.91 7.95 18.58
C LEU A 110 -13.38 6.74 17.76
N GLU A 111 -14.35 5.97 18.26
CA GLU A 111 -14.97 4.84 17.54
C GLU A 111 -15.85 5.27 16.36
N SER A 112 -16.31 6.52 16.35
CA SER A 112 -17.18 7.09 15.31
C SER A 112 -16.41 7.77 14.19
N ILE A 113 -15.34 8.52 14.51
CA ILE A 113 -14.64 9.39 13.55
C ILE A 113 -13.12 9.20 13.51
N GLY A 114 -12.54 8.33 14.34
CA GLY A 114 -11.09 8.22 14.50
C GLY A 114 -10.45 9.45 15.17
N MET A 115 -9.12 9.52 15.19
CA MET A 115 -8.43 10.73 15.68
C MET A 115 -8.18 11.68 14.53
N ARG A 116 -8.43 12.96 14.77
CA ARG A 116 -8.06 14.04 13.84
C ARG A 116 -6.59 14.37 13.97
N SER A 117 -5.93 14.63 12.86
CA SER A 117 -4.56 15.13 12.84
C SER A 117 -4.36 16.17 11.74
N CYS A 118 -3.37 17.06 11.91
CA CYS A 118 -3.02 18.07 10.91
C CYS A 118 -1.99 17.56 9.87
N TYR A 119 -1.72 16.26 9.83
CA TYR A 119 -0.60 15.69 9.10
C TYR A 119 -0.84 15.62 7.58
N ARG A 120 -0.06 16.32 6.77
CA ARG A 120 0.00 16.09 5.32
C ARG A 120 1.44 16.02 4.88
N GLY A 121 1.88 14.79 4.68
CA GLY A 121 3.21 14.49 4.18
C GLY A 121 3.24 14.48 2.66
N LEU A 122 4.26 15.13 2.08
CA LEU A 122 4.59 15.04 0.66
C LEU A 122 5.80 14.13 0.46
N TYR A 123 5.78 13.33 -0.61
CA TYR A 123 6.92 12.52 -1.05
C TYR A 123 7.96 13.38 -1.80
N PRO A 124 9.14 12.84 -2.17
CA PRO A 124 10.19 13.58 -2.90
C PRO A 124 9.71 14.24 -4.20
N GLU A 125 10.51 15.16 -4.73
CA GLU A 125 10.20 16.02 -5.89
C GLU A 125 9.41 15.31 -7.01
N GLY A 126 8.27 15.90 -7.40
CA GLY A 126 7.41 15.40 -8.47
C GLY A 126 6.29 14.45 -8.04
N SER A 127 6.15 14.15 -6.75
CA SER A 127 5.07 13.30 -6.22
C SER A 127 3.84 14.07 -5.75
N THR A 128 2.67 13.49 -5.95
CA THR A 128 1.39 14.02 -5.44
C THR A 128 1.33 13.80 -3.92
N PRO A 129 0.82 14.76 -3.12
CA PRO A 129 0.52 14.52 -1.71
C PRO A 129 -0.25 13.21 -1.51
N LEU A 130 0.13 12.41 -0.52
CA LEU A 130 -0.77 11.38 -0.01
C LEU A 130 -1.95 12.09 0.69
N THR A 131 -2.96 12.47 -0.09
CA THR A 131 -4.27 12.85 0.44
C THR A 131 -5.07 11.56 0.64
N ALA A 132 -4.84 10.89 1.77
CA ALA A 132 -5.80 9.89 2.22
C ALA A 132 -6.92 10.62 2.96
N GLU A 133 -8.15 10.43 2.50
CA GLU A 133 -9.36 10.89 3.18
C GLU A 133 -9.29 10.49 4.66
N GLY A 134 -9.47 11.46 5.55
CA GLY A 134 -9.37 11.26 7.01
C GLY A 134 -8.31 12.12 7.70
N VAL A 135 -7.33 12.66 6.97
CA VAL A 135 -6.38 13.63 7.55
C VAL A 135 -6.68 15.05 7.08
N ARG A 136 -7.23 15.86 8.00
CA ARG A 136 -7.60 17.25 7.74
C ARG A 136 -6.44 18.16 8.16
N VAL A 137 -5.77 18.76 7.19
CA VAL A 137 -4.77 19.77 7.52
C VAL A 137 -5.45 21.05 7.89
N GLU A 138 -5.16 21.51 9.08
CA GLU A 138 -5.60 22.80 9.55
C GLU A 138 -4.40 23.70 9.75
N ARG A 139 -4.52 24.94 9.28
CA ARG A 139 -3.57 25.98 9.66
C ARG A 139 -3.85 26.29 11.12
N LEU A 140 -2.89 25.94 11.97
CA LEU A 140 -2.90 26.32 13.37
C LEU A 140 -2.04 27.57 13.56
N GLU A 141 -2.59 28.59 14.21
CA GLU A 141 -1.82 29.71 14.72
C GLU A 141 -0.89 29.25 15.84
N ILE A 142 0.33 29.78 15.87
CA ILE A 142 1.27 29.56 16.96
C ILE A 142 1.06 30.72 17.94
N ILE A 143 0.49 30.41 19.10
CA ILE A 143 0.29 31.41 20.16
C ILE A 143 1.52 31.44 21.07
N GLU A 144 1.99 32.64 21.41
CA GLU A 144 3.09 32.79 22.35
C GLU A 144 2.71 32.27 23.76
N PRO A 145 3.60 31.52 24.42
CA PRO A 145 3.35 31.00 25.77
C PRO A 145 3.11 32.15 26.76
N ILE A 146 2.16 31.96 27.68
CA ILE A 146 1.88 32.95 28.73
C ILE A 146 3.03 32.97 29.74
N ARG A 147 3.41 34.20 30.05
CA ARG A 147 4.45 34.61 30.98
C ARG A 147 3.86 34.59 32.43
N LEU A 148 4.43 33.84 33.41
CA LEU A 148 4.13 33.75 34.89
C LEU A 148 5.04 34.54 35.91
N SER A 149 4.49 35.33 36.85
CA SER A 149 5.25 36.26 37.75
C SER A 149 6.46 35.71 38.56
N LYS A 150 7.46 36.58 38.82
CA LYS A 150 8.71 36.33 39.58
C LYS A 150 8.59 35.69 40.98
N GLU A 151 7.55 36.00 41.75
CA GLU A 151 7.37 35.43 43.11
C GLU A 151 7.05 33.93 43.09
N ALA A 152 6.39 33.46 42.02
CA ALA A 152 6.16 32.04 41.77
C ALA A 152 7.44 31.32 41.28
N ALA A 153 8.31 32.04 40.55
CA ALA A 153 9.59 31.54 40.04
C ALA A 153 10.66 31.41 41.14
N GLN A 154 10.70 32.32 42.11
CA GLN A 154 11.68 32.31 43.22
C GLN A 154 11.58 31.07 44.13
N LYS A 155 10.39 30.48 44.29
CA LYS A 155 10.23 29.22 45.05
C LYS A 155 10.86 28.00 44.35
N ARG A 156 11.20 28.08 43.06
CA ARG A 156 11.51 26.91 42.22
C ARG A 156 12.84 27.01 41.46
N GLY A 157 13.65 28.05 41.69
CA GLY A 157 15.02 28.15 41.20
C GLY A 157 15.18 28.30 39.68
N SER A 158 14.14 28.69 38.93
CA SER A 158 14.22 28.91 37.48
C SER A 158 14.25 30.41 37.11
N ALA A 159 15.05 30.78 36.11
CA ALA A 159 15.40 32.17 35.76
C ALA A 159 14.47 32.84 34.71
N TYR A 160 13.28 32.30 34.47
CA TYR A 160 12.39 32.79 33.42
C TYR A 160 11.41 33.86 33.94
N ASP A 161 11.38 35.03 33.28
CA ASP A 161 10.59 36.22 33.66
C ASP A 161 9.38 36.42 32.75
N TYR A 162 8.24 36.64 33.38
CA TYR A 162 7.00 36.06 32.91
C TYR A 162 5.85 36.83 33.70
N ASP A 163 4.82 37.47 33.10
CA ASP A 163 3.86 38.42 33.74
C ASP A 163 2.42 37.87 33.98
N LEU A 164 1.93 37.85 35.22
CA LEU A 164 0.51 37.62 35.54
C LEU A 164 -0.06 38.70 36.48
N PRO A 165 -1.30 39.15 36.20
CA PRO A 165 -2.35 38.99 37.22
C PRO A 165 -3.69 38.46 36.68
N ASN A 166 -4.41 37.81 37.61
CA ASN A 166 -5.66 37.06 37.49
C ASN A 166 -6.83 37.83 36.85
N ASN A 167 -7.48 37.22 35.85
CA ASN A 167 -8.92 37.02 35.92
C ASN A 167 -9.34 35.77 35.13
N SER A 168 -10.15 34.91 35.75
CA SER A 168 -10.63 33.64 35.19
C SER A 168 -11.53 33.79 33.94
N ALA A 169 -11.80 35.01 33.49
CA ALA A 169 -12.65 35.35 32.35
C ALA A 169 -11.91 35.37 31.00
N ASP A 170 -10.57 35.45 30.97
CA ASP A 170 -9.77 35.60 29.73
C ASP A 170 -9.12 34.28 29.23
N ARG A 171 -9.60 33.11 29.69
CA ARG A 171 -9.21 31.81 29.11
C ARG A 171 -9.89 31.66 27.74
N VAL A 172 -9.33 32.31 26.72
CA VAL A 172 -9.80 32.18 25.34
C VAL A 172 -9.50 30.77 24.84
N ASP A 173 -10.53 30.03 24.41
CA ASP A 173 -10.40 28.77 23.66
C ASP A 173 -9.58 29.06 22.40
N PRO A 174 -8.33 28.56 22.27
CA PRO A 174 -7.44 28.94 21.19
C PRO A 174 -7.80 28.17 19.91
N ARG A 175 -9.04 28.36 19.43
CA ARG A 175 -9.55 27.71 18.22
C ARG A 175 -8.66 28.10 17.04
N GLY A 176 -8.35 27.11 16.20
CA GLY A 176 -7.43 27.27 15.09
C GLY A 176 -5.99 27.50 15.53
N ALA A 177 -5.56 27.04 16.70
CA ALA A 177 -4.20 27.25 17.18
C ALA A 177 -3.56 26.02 17.85
N LEU A 178 -2.22 26.01 17.84
CA LEU A 178 -1.41 25.05 18.57
C LEU A 178 -1.47 25.37 20.06
N ILE A 179 -1.67 24.34 20.87
CA ILE A 179 -1.58 24.46 22.32
C ILE A 179 -0.09 24.50 22.67
N PRO A 180 0.41 25.53 23.38
CA PRO A 180 1.84 25.69 23.69
C PRO A 180 2.31 24.76 24.82
N LEU A 181 1.90 23.50 24.75
CA LEU A 181 2.29 22.42 25.65
C LEU A 181 2.83 21.25 24.82
N GLU A 182 3.98 20.72 25.20
CA GLU A 182 4.45 19.42 24.76
C GLU A 182 3.98 18.37 25.77
N VAL A 183 3.30 17.34 25.31
CA VAL A 183 2.78 16.26 26.16
C VAL A 183 3.69 15.06 26.02
N VAL A 184 4.42 14.74 27.09
CA VAL A 184 5.32 13.58 27.14
C VAL A 184 4.58 12.44 27.82
N PHE A 185 4.54 11.27 27.19
CA PHE A 185 3.99 10.05 27.79
C PHE A 185 5.10 9.04 28.07
N ARG A 186 4.97 8.27 29.15
CA ARG A 186 5.93 7.21 29.52
C ARG A 186 5.21 5.93 29.92
N HIS A 187 5.49 4.84 29.20
CA HIS A 187 5.12 3.48 29.61
C HIS A 187 6.19 2.85 30.52
N GLY A 188 7.42 3.38 30.52
CA GLY A 188 8.48 2.96 31.43
C GLY A 188 9.66 3.93 31.51
N LEU A 189 10.65 3.59 32.32
CA LEU A 189 11.83 4.43 32.57
C LEU A 189 13.09 3.92 31.85
N THR A 190 13.74 4.79 31.08
CA THR A 190 15.02 4.50 30.43
C THR A 190 16.23 5.01 31.20
N ASN A 191 17.43 4.54 30.86
CA ASN A 191 18.71 4.86 31.51
C ASN A 191 19.02 6.36 31.67
N ASN A 192 18.47 7.20 30.81
CA ASN A 192 18.64 8.66 30.85
C ASN A 192 17.29 9.38 30.89
N SER A 193 16.30 8.78 31.55
CA SER A 193 15.00 9.42 31.70
C SER A 193 15.16 10.69 32.53
N SER A 194 14.76 11.83 31.98
CA SER A 194 14.68 13.10 32.71
C SER A 194 13.81 13.01 33.98
N TYR A 195 13.00 11.94 34.12
CA TYR A 195 12.28 11.62 35.35
C TYR A 195 13.21 11.49 36.56
N PHE A 196 14.38 10.83 36.41
CA PHE A 196 15.31 10.62 37.53
C PHE A 196 15.94 11.91 38.01
N GLU A 197 16.28 12.83 37.09
CA GLU A 197 16.81 14.15 37.43
C GLU A 197 15.81 14.97 38.25
N ARG A 198 14.51 14.81 37.96
CA ARG A 198 13.43 15.49 38.70
C ARG A 198 13.03 14.79 39.99
N ASN A 199 13.28 13.48 40.10
CA ASN A 199 12.87 12.65 41.22
C ASN A 199 14.06 11.82 41.73
N PRO A 200 15.10 12.46 42.29
CA PRO A 200 16.33 11.77 42.69
C PRO A 200 16.09 10.72 43.80
N GLU A 201 15.06 10.91 44.62
CA GLU A 201 14.69 10.02 45.73
C GLU A 201 13.69 8.92 45.32
N THR A 202 13.43 8.74 44.03
CA THR A 202 12.43 7.75 43.58
C THR A 202 12.89 6.31 43.86
N PRO A 203 12.02 5.41 44.34
CA PRO A 203 12.35 4.00 44.48
C PRO A 203 12.37 3.27 43.13
N LEU A 204 11.88 3.92 42.06
CA LEU A 204 11.80 3.34 40.73
C LEU A 204 13.18 3.20 40.10
N LYS A 205 13.34 2.17 39.28
CA LYS A 205 14.59 1.82 38.60
C LYS A 205 14.43 1.90 37.08
N GLN A 206 15.57 1.89 36.41
CA GLN A 206 15.60 1.71 34.97
C GLN A 206 14.88 0.41 34.58
N GLY A 207 14.03 0.47 33.55
CA GLY A 207 13.27 -0.67 33.05
C GLY A 207 11.91 -0.85 33.73
N ASP A 208 11.66 -0.14 34.85
CA ASP A 208 10.35 -0.18 35.49
C ASP A 208 9.27 0.32 34.53
N ARG A 209 8.13 -0.38 34.57
CA ARG A 209 6.96 -0.15 33.73
C ARG A 209 5.81 0.38 34.56
N PHE A 210 5.03 1.28 33.96
CA PHE A 210 3.84 1.83 34.60
C PHE A 210 2.59 1.06 34.15
N PRO A 211 1.66 0.74 35.07
CA PRO A 211 0.37 0.13 34.71
C PRO A 211 -0.49 1.01 33.78
N SER A 212 -0.33 2.32 33.88
CA SER A 212 -0.92 3.34 33.00
C SER A 212 0.18 4.35 32.63
N PRO A 213 0.23 4.86 31.39
CA PRO A 213 1.28 5.78 30.98
C PRO A 213 1.29 7.04 31.86
N LEU A 214 2.47 7.42 32.34
CA LEU A 214 2.67 8.71 33.00
C LEU A 214 2.56 9.82 31.95
N ILE A 215 1.68 10.79 32.18
CA ILE A 215 1.53 11.98 31.32
C ILE A 215 2.13 13.21 32.01
N GLU A 216 3.14 13.79 31.36
CA GLU A 216 3.86 14.97 31.81
C GLU A 216 3.70 16.11 30.79
N PHE A 217 3.64 17.35 31.29
CA PHE A 217 3.56 18.54 30.46
C PHE A 217 4.88 19.30 30.48
N PHE A 218 5.27 19.79 29.31
CA PHE A 218 6.42 20.66 29.13
C PHE A 218 6.00 21.90 28.37
N THR A 219 6.71 23.00 28.58
CA THR A 219 6.49 24.23 27.82
C THR A 219 6.88 23.98 26.37
N LYS A 220 6.04 24.41 25.43
CA LYS A 220 6.40 24.45 24.02
C LYS A 220 6.74 25.88 23.62
N LEU A 221 7.67 26.06 22.68
CA LEU A 221 8.07 27.36 22.10
C LEU A 221 8.97 28.23 23.00
N GLU A 222 9.43 27.72 24.14
CA GLU A 222 10.49 28.35 24.93
C GLU A 222 11.88 27.98 24.39
N PRO A 223 12.95 28.75 24.70
CA PRO A 223 14.32 28.39 24.32
C PRO A 223 14.79 27.03 24.86
N SER A 224 14.18 26.54 25.94
CA SER A 224 14.34 25.19 26.46
C SER A 224 12.98 24.65 26.91
N ASP A 225 12.61 23.45 26.46
CA ASP A 225 11.39 22.79 26.92
C ASP A 225 11.50 22.47 28.42
N ARG A 226 10.77 23.21 29.25
CA ARG A 226 10.81 23.14 30.72
C ARG A 226 9.64 22.31 31.24
N PHE A 227 9.91 21.48 32.24
CA PHE A 227 8.87 20.70 32.93
C PHE A 227 7.85 21.59 33.66
N ILE A 228 6.58 21.25 33.51
CA ILE A 228 5.45 21.90 34.19
C ILE A 228 5.01 21.02 35.36
N ALA A 229 5.27 21.50 36.58
CA ALA A 229 5.09 20.71 37.80
C ALA A 229 3.65 20.70 38.34
N THR A 230 2.79 21.63 37.89
CA THR A 230 1.44 21.78 38.44
C THR A 230 0.39 21.96 37.34
N GLU A 231 -0.82 21.46 37.57
CA GLU A 231 -1.92 21.62 36.61
C GLU A 231 -2.33 23.08 36.41
N SER A 232 -2.27 23.89 37.48
CA SER A 232 -2.52 25.34 37.38
C SER A 232 -1.60 26.02 36.37
N GLU A 233 -0.32 25.63 36.38
CA GLU A 233 0.66 26.13 35.43
C GLU A 233 0.38 25.64 33.99
N ALA A 234 0.01 24.37 33.81
CA ALA A 234 -0.36 23.84 32.50
C ALA A 234 -1.60 24.56 31.91
N LEU A 235 -2.60 24.88 32.75
CA LEU A 235 -3.78 25.65 32.35
C LEU A 235 -3.41 27.05 31.87
N ILE A 236 -2.44 27.70 32.53
CA ILE A 236 -2.02 29.06 32.17
C ILE A 236 -1.16 29.04 30.92
N VAL A 237 -0.08 28.23 30.91
CA VAL A 237 0.83 28.12 29.76
C VAL A 237 0.05 27.73 28.51
N GLY A 238 -0.77 26.68 28.60
CA GLY A 238 -1.56 26.17 27.49
C GLY A 238 -2.76 27.04 27.08
N ARG A 239 -3.11 28.08 27.86
CA ARG A 239 -4.36 28.86 27.71
C ARG A 239 -5.63 27.99 27.70
N LEU A 240 -5.71 27.05 28.64
CA LEU A 240 -6.73 26.00 28.65
C LEU A 240 -7.77 26.17 29.77
N SER A 241 -8.99 25.74 29.49
CA SER A 241 -9.98 25.43 30.52
C SER A 241 -9.66 24.08 31.20
N PRO A 242 -10.10 23.83 32.45
CA PRO A 242 -9.88 22.55 33.11
C PRO A 242 -10.40 21.34 32.30
N PRO A 243 -11.61 21.36 31.71
CA PRO A 243 -12.08 20.28 30.85
C PRO A 243 -11.16 19.99 29.66
N ARG A 244 -10.53 21.04 29.09
CA ARG A 244 -9.63 20.85 27.94
C ARG A 244 -8.32 20.20 28.32
N LEU A 245 -7.75 20.55 29.48
CA LEU A 245 -6.54 19.88 29.97
C LEU A 245 -6.82 18.39 30.26
N ILE A 246 -7.99 18.07 30.82
CA ILE A 246 -8.44 16.69 31.03
C ILE A 246 -8.55 15.97 29.67
N GLU A 247 -9.19 16.58 28.68
CA GLU A 247 -9.32 15.99 27.34
C GLU A 247 -7.96 15.69 26.71
N ILE A 248 -7.00 16.62 26.76
CA ILE A 248 -5.63 16.41 26.25
C ILE A 248 -4.97 15.22 26.95
N ARG A 249 -5.10 15.14 28.27
CA ARG A 249 -4.54 14.03 29.05
C ARG A 249 -5.16 12.70 28.63
N LEU A 250 -6.49 12.62 28.56
CA LEU A 250 -7.21 11.41 28.16
C LEU A 250 -6.86 10.97 26.74
N ARG A 251 -6.87 11.89 25.78
CA ARG A 251 -6.49 11.60 24.38
C ARG A 251 -5.03 11.13 24.29
N SER A 252 -4.11 11.73 25.05
CA SER A 252 -2.71 11.32 25.06
C SER A 252 -2.51 9.93 25.66
N ILE A 253 -3.23 9.60 26.74
CA ILE A 253 -3.23 8.24 27.32
C ILE A 253 -3.73 7.24 26.28
N LEU A 254 -4.91 7.47 25.71
CA LEU A 254 -5.51 6.56 24.73
C LEU A 254 -4.64 6.39 23.49
N LEU A 255 -4.11 7.48 22.93
CA LEU A 255 -3.19 7.45 21.80
C LEU A 255 -1.91 6.68 22.12
N SER A 256 -1.32 6.90 23.30
CA SER A 256 -0.09 6.20 23.68
C SER A 256 -0.30 4.69 23.89
N LEU A 257 -1.46 4.28 24.40
CA LEU A 257 -1.83 2.88 24.57
C LEU A 257 -2.17 2.22 23.23
N TRP A 258 -2.86 2.94 22.35
CA TRP A 258 -3.10 2.51 20.97
C TRP A 258 -1.77 2.30 20.24
N LEU A 259 -0.83 3.26 20.32
CA LEU A 259 0.49 3.13 19.72
C LEU A 259 1.29 1.96 20.28
N GLU A 260 1.24 1.76 21.60
CA GLU A 260 1.92 0.64 22.24
C GLU A 260 1.37 -0.70 21.75
N HIS A 261 0.05 -0.83 21.61
CA HIS A 261 -0.59 -2.00 21.01
C HIS A 261 -0.13 -2.22 19.56
N THR A 262 -0.21 -1.18 18.73
CA THR A 262 0.20 -1.20 17.32
C THR A 262 1.68 -1.53 17.13
N CYS A 263 2.54 -1.09 18.05
CA CYS A 263 3.96 -1.44 18.06
C CYS A 263 4.19 -2.88 18.54
N ALA A 264 3.51 -3.32 19.60
CA ALA A 264 3.70 -4.65 20.19
C ALA A 264 3.38 -5.78 19.21
N VAL A 265 2.32 -5.62 18.40
CA VAL A 265 1.96 -6.60 17.35
C VAL A 265 3.01 -6.71 16.24
N ARG A 266 3.97 -5.78 16.17
CA ARG A 266 5.08 -5.74 15.21
C ARG A 266 6.45 -5.99 15.87
N ASP A 267 6.44 -6.69 17.00
CA ASP A 267 7.62 -6.99 17.83
C ASP A 267 8.42 -5.74 18.25
N LEU A 268 7.73 -4.61 18.43
CA LEU A 268 8.31 -3.35 18.90
C LEU A 268 7.78 -3.00 20.29
N GLU A 269 8.68 -2.57 21.17
CA GLU A 269 8.34 -2.05 22.48
C GLU A 269 8.34 -0.52 22.43
N LEU A 270 7.21 0.09 22.78
CA LEU A 270 7.12 1.53 22.98
C LEU A 270 7.46 1.87 24.44
N VAL A 271 8.46 2.73 24.65
CA VAL A 271 8.89 3.10 26.00
C VAL A 271 8.32 4.44 26.43
N ASP A 272 8.57 5.46 25.63
CA ASP A 272 8.08 6.82 25.82
C ASP A 272 7.97 7.52 24.46
N GLY A 273 7.38 8.70 24.47
CA GLY A 273 7.28 9.56 23.30
C GLY A 273 6.64 10.89 23.68
N LYS A 274 6.30 11.67 22.67
CA LYS A 274 5.69 12.98 22.85
C LYS A 274 4.65 13.30 21.79
N PHE A 275 3.71 14.15 22.15
CA PHE A 275 2.67 14.68 21.27
C PHE A 275 2.56 16.19 21.43
N GLU A 276 2.19 16.82 20.33
CA GLU A 276 1.75 18.21 20.28
C GLU A 276 0.27 18.22 19.90
N TRP A 277 -0.51 19.09 20.52
CA TRP A 277 -1.95 19.18 20.30
C TRP A 277 -2.35 20.58 19.86
N GLY A 278 -3.42 20.66 19.07
CA GLY A 278 -4.04 21.91 18.65
C GLY A 278 -5.55 21.80 18.63
N LEU A 279 -6.21 22.92 18.37
CA LEU A 279 -7.65 22.99 18.16
C LEU A 279 -7.95 23.46 16.75
N ASP A 280 -8.93 22.83 16.09
CA ASP A 280 -9.45 23.34 14.82
C ASP A 280 -10.22 24.65 14.97
N ALA A 281 -10.57 25.27 13.84
CA ALA A 281 -11.43 26.45 13.79
C ALA A 281 -12.79 26.22 14.50
N GLU A 282 -13.25 24.97 14.58
CA GLU A 282 -14.48 24.59 15.27
C GLU A 282 -14.26 24.21 16.76
N GLY A 283 -13.03 24.28 17.27
CA GLY A 283 -12.67 23.99 18.66
C GLY A 283 -12.53 22.51 19.03
N ARG A 284 -12.36 21.63 18.04
CA ARG A 284 -12.12 20.19 18.22
C ARG A 284 -10.63 19.90 18.28
N MET A 285 -10.28 18.89 19.06
CA MET A 285 -8.89 18.48 19.27
C MET A 285 -8.28 17.84 18.02
N ILE A 286 -7.05 18.26 17.71
CA ILE A 286 -6.25 17.77 16.60
C ILE A 286 -4.86 17.39 17.10
N LEU A 287 -4.38 16.21 16.72
CA LEU A 287 -2.98 15.84 16.88
C LEU A 287 -2.13 16.65 15.90
N ALA A 288 -1.26 17.49 16.45
CA ALA A 288 -0.48 18.48 15.72
C ALA A 288 1.01 18.11 15.59
N ASP A 289 1.30 16.81 15.53
CA ASP A 289 2.67 16.29 15.38
C ASP A 289 2.72 15.21 14.30
N ALA A 290 3.91 14.65 14.04
CA ALA A 290 4.08 13.40 13.32
C ALA A 290 4.13 12.21 14.30
N ILE A 291 3.93 11.00 13.80
CA ILE A 291 4.14 9.77 14.59
C ILE A 291 5.24 8.97 13.91
N GLY A 292 6.37 8.79 14.58
CA GLY A 292 7.50 8.05 14.03
C GLY A 292 8.63 7.86 15.03
N PRO A 293 9.71 7.14 14.65
CA PRO A 293 10.85 6.85 15.53
C PRO A 293 11.67 8.08 15.97
N ASP A 294 11.35 9.28 15.44
CA ASP A 294 11.94 10.54 15.88
C ASP A 294 11.13 11.18 17.03
N GLU A 295 9.83 10.90 17.12
CA GLU A 295 8.91 11.29 18.20
C GLU A 295 8.74 10.19 19.26
N LEU A 296 8.94 8.92 18.88
CA LEU A 296 8.74 7.73 19.71
C LEU A 296 10.06 7.02 20.03
N ARG A 297 10.23 6.58 21.27
CA ARG A 297 11.33 5.68 21.64
C ARG A 297 10.88 4.23 21.52
N LEU A 298 11.35 3.60 20.44
CA LEU A 298 11.05 2.21 20.09
C LEU A 298 12.26 1.30 20.37
N MET A 299 12.00 0.09 20.86
CA MET A 299 12.99 -0.98 21.06
C MET A 299 12.50 -2.29 20.43
N GLU A 300 13.42 -3.17 20.06
CA GLU A 300 13.08 -4.50 19.54
C GLU A 300 12.72 -5.47 20.69
N LEU A 301 11.54 -6.10 20.63
CA LEU A 301 11.10 -7.10 21.62
C LEU A 301 11.81 -8.44 21.45
N ARG A 302 12.20 -8.81 20.22
CA ARG A 302 12.89 -10.08 19.89
C ARG A 302 14.35 -9.83 19.50
N GLY A 303 15.20 -9.71 20.51
CA GLY A 303 16.67 -9.69 20.45
C GLY A 303 17.20 -10.25 21.77
N SER A 304 18.49 -10.63 21.86
CA SER A 304 19.01 -11.25 23.09
C SER A 304 18.62 -10.41 24.31
N ALA A 305 18.00 -11.02 25.32
CA ALA A 305 17.51 -10.34 26.53
C ALA A 305 18.61 -9.55 27.28
N LYS A 306 19.88 -9.68 26.85
CA LYS A 306 21.03 -8.98 27.38
C LYS A 306 21.29 -7.60 26.76
N ASN A 307 20.73 -7.28 25.58
CA ASN A 307 20.86 -5.94 24.98
C ASN A 307 19.83 -5.71 23.83
N PRO A 308 18.64 -5.14 24.09
CA PRO A 308 17.67 -4.85 23.03
C PRO A 308 18.19 -3.72 22.11
N GLU A 309 18.06 -3.91 20.79
CA GLU A 309 18.45 -2.88 19.82
C GLU A 309 17.47 -1.70 19.85
N ARG A 310 18.01 -0.47 19.93
CA ARG A 310 17.22 0.76 19.91
C ARG A 310 16.88 1.14 18.49
N LEU A 311 15.60 1.27 18.19
CA LEU A 311 15.07 1.61 16.87
C LEU A 311 14.52 3.05 16.86
N SER A 312 15.30 3.99 17.38
CA SER A 312 14.97 5.43 17.44
C SER A 312 16.25 6.26 17.37
N LYS A 313 16.13 7.60 17.25
CA LYS A 313 17.28 8.54 17.24
C LYS A 313 18.27 8.40 18.41
N GLU A 314 17.91 7.66 19.44
CA GLU A 314 18.68 7.45 20.66
C GLU A 314 20.01 6.70 20.43
N PHE A 315 20.12 5.79 19.45
CA PHE A 315 21.40 5.11 19.20
C PHE A 315 22.47 6.08 18.66
N LEU A 316 22.08 7.07 17.84
CA LEU A 316 22.99 8.13 17.38
C LEU A 316 23.37 9.04 18.56
N ARG A 317 22.44 9.32 19.47
CA ARG A 317 22.74 10.06 20.72
C ARG A 317 23.81 9.38 21.55
N GLU A 318 23.75 8.05 21.70
CA GLU A 318 24.78 7.31 22.43
C GLU A 318 26.15 7.47 21.77
N TYR A 319 26.25 7.30 20.46
CA TYR A 319 27.51 7.49 19.74
C TYR A 319 28.14 8.86 20.00
N TYR A 320 27.34 9.93 19.92
CA TYR A 320 27.85 11.28 20.11
C TYR A 320 28.11 11.65 21.58
N ARG A 321 27.42 11.03 22.56
CA ARG A 321 27.65 11.31 23.99
C ARG A 321 29.09 11.01 24.42
N ASP A 322 29.68 9.97 23.83
CA ASP A 322 31.05 9.55 24.15
C ASP A 322 32.10 10.41 23.42
N SER A 323 31.68 11.33 22.55
CA SER A 323 32.58 12.23 21.83
C SER A 323 33.04 13.40 22.70
N LYS A 324 34.29 13.83 22.49
CA LYS A 324 34.85 15.05 23.10
C LYS A 324 33.98 16.29 22.81
N TRP A 325 33.38 16.34 21.62
CA TRP A 325 32.46 17.40 21.19
C TRP A 325 31.25 17.54 22.13
N PHE A 326 30.60 16.43 22.51
CA PHE A 326 29.44 16.48 23.40
C PHE A 326 29.82 16.93 24.82
N ALA A 327 30.96 16.47 25.34
CA ALA A 327 31.46 16.88 26.65
C ALA A 327 31.74 18.39 26.70
N GLU A 328 32.38 18.94 25.67
CA GLU A 328 32.66 20.37 25.57
C GLU A 328 31.39 21.22 25.46
N ILE A 329 30.41 20.80 24.65
CA ILE A 329 29.12 21.49 24.55
C ILE A 329 28.36 21.46 25.88
N THR A 330 28.36 20.31 26.56
CA THR A 330 27.70 20.17 27.86
C THR A 330 28.33 21.10 28.89
N GLU A 331 29.65 21.21 28.88
CA GLU A 331 30.39 22.12 29.77
C GLU A 331 30.17 23.59 29.40
N LEU A 332 30.13 23.93 28.11
CA LEU A 332 29.78 25.27 27.64
C LEU A 332 28.37 25.65 28.05
N LYS A 333 27.39 24.74 28.00
CA LYS A 333 26.02 24.97 28.49
C LYS A 333 25.96 25.22 29.98
N LYS A 334 26.70 24.44 30.78
CA LYS A 334 26.80 24.67 32.22
C LYS A 334 27.36 26.06 32.53
N LYS A 335 28.32 26.52 31.73
CA LYS A 335 28.92 27.86 31.84
C LYS A 335 28.05 28.96 31.25
N ALA A 336 27.28 28.65 30.21
CA ALA A 336 26.47 29.59 29.44
C ALA A 336 24.99 29.52 29.85
N LEU A 337 24.68 30.14 30.99
CA LEU A 337 23.40 30.82 31.19
C LEU A 337 23.29 32.12 30.35
N ALA A 338 24.27 32.41 29.48
CA ALA A 338 24.31 33.60 28.63
C ALA A 338 23.90 33.29 27.16
N PRO A 339 23.07 34.14 26.52
CA PRO A 339 22.71 34.01 25.11
C PRO A 339 23.94 33.98 24.17
N GLY A 340 23.98 33.06 23.20
CA GLY A 340 24.96 33.08 22.10
C GLY A 340 26.13 32.10 22.20
N TRP A 341 26.13 31.13 23.12
CA TRP A 341 27.15 30.07 23.20
C TRP A 341 27.30 29.27 21.91
N GLN A 342 26.28 29.22 21.05
CA GLN A 342 26.35 28.59 19.74
C GLN A 342 27.46 29.22 18.86
N LYS A 343 27.75 30.52 19.04
CA LYS A 343 28.84 31.23 18.36
C LYS A 343 30.23 30.93 18.94
N THR A 344 30.29 30.29 20.11
CA THR A 344 31.54 29.94 20.81
C THR A 344 32.01 28.51 20.55
N ILE A 345 31.17 27.67 19.93
CA ILE A 345 31.57 26.32 19.52
C ILE A 345 32.49 26.44 18.30
N ARG A 346 33.78 26.18 18.51
CA ARG A 346 34.80 26.21 17.46
C ARG A 346 35.19 24.81 16.94
N GLN A 347 34.74 23.74 17.59
CA GLN A 347 35.06 22.37 17.17
C GLN A 347 34.02 21.82 16.18
N PRO A 348 34.45 21.16 15.09
CA PRO A 348 33.53 20.54 14.15
C PRO A 348 32.80 19.38 14.82
N VAL A 349 31.52 19.22 14.48
CA VAL A 349 30.73 18.04 14.85
C VAL A 349 31.39 16.81 14.20
N PRO A 350 31.67 15.73 14.94
CA PRO A 350 32.32 14.57 14.34
C PRO A 350 31.42 13.90 13.30
N HIS A 351 32.02 13.46 12.19
CA HIS A 351 31.31 12.64 11.20
C HIS A 351 31.00 11.25 11.77
N LEU A 352 29.90 10.66 11.33
CA LEU A 352 29.58 9.27 11.64
C LEU A 352 30.56 8.34 10.91
N PRO A 353 31.09 7.30 11.59
CA PRO A 353 31.78 6.22 10.90
C PRO A 353 30.85 5.56 9.88
N THR A 354 31.41 5.06 8.78
CA THR A 354 30.64 4.38 7.71
C THR A 354 29.70 3.31 8.26
N GLU A 355 30.16 2.52 9.24
CA GLU A 355 29.34 1.51 9.92
C GLU A 355 28.15 2.12 10.67
N GLY A 356 28.35 3.25 11.36
CA GLY A 356 27.30 3.98 12.07
C GLY A 356 26.24 4.54 11.13
N LEU A 357 26.65 5.07 9.97
CA LEU A 357 25.74 5.57 8.93
C LEU A 357 24.96 4.43 8.26
N GLN A 358 25.62 3.30 7.99
CA GLN A 358 24.96 2.09 7.47
C GLN A 358 23.93 1.54 8.47
N LYS A 359 24.27 1.50 9.75
CA LYS A 359 23.36 1.09 10.82
C LYS A 359 22.16 2.03 10.94
N ALA A 360 22.37 3.34 10.84
CA ALA A 360 21.31 4.34 10.82
C ALA A 360 20.34 4.14 9.65
N THR A 361 20.88 3.98 8.45
CA THR A 361 20.10 3.74 7.23
C THR A 361 19.32 2.42 7.33
N SER A 362 19.97 1.36 7.84
CA SER A 362 19.36 0.04 8.04
C SER A 362 18.20 0.08 9.03
N LEU A 363 18.30 0.87 10.10
CA LEU A 363 17.26 1.01 11.12
C LEU A 363 15.95 1.56 10.55
N TYR A 364 16.01 2.65 9.79
CA TYR A 364 14.79 3.24 9.20
C TYR A 364 14.14 2.28 8.20
N ARG A 365 14.92 1.56 7.40
CA ARG A 365 14.43 0.50 6.51
C ARG A 365 13.84 -0.69 7.28
N LYS A 366 14.49 -1.13 8.37
CA LYS A 366 14.03 -2.22 9.25
C LYS A 366 12.69 -1.88 9.88
N LEU A 367 12.53 -0.65 10.37
CA LEU A 367 11.24 -0.15 10.88
C LEU A 367 10.20 -0.12 9.78
N GLU A 368 10.47 0.54 8.66
CA GLU A 368 9.53 0.60 7.54
C GLU A 368 9.03 -0.79 7.13
N ARG A 369 9.93 -1.79 7.07
CA ARG A 369 9.59 -3.18 6.76
C ARG A 369 8.65 -3.83 7.77
N ARG A 370 8.74 -3.50 9.06
CA ARG A 370 7.81 -4.03 10.10
C ARG A 370 6.40 -3.46 10.00
N PHE A 371 6.23 -2.38 9.25
CA PHE A 371 4.93 -1.80 8.92
C PHE A 371 4.53 -2.11 7.47
N ARG A 372 5.20 -3.07 6.80
CA ARG A 372 4.82 -3.64 5.49
C ARG A 372 3.86 -4.83 5.65
N PRO A 373 3.23 -5.30 4.56
CA PRO A 373 2.26 -6.38 4.66
C PRO A 373 2.90 -7.71 5.09
N GLU A 374 2.38 -8.32 6.16
CA GLU A 374 2.81 -9.62 6.68
C GLU A 374 1.76 -10.71 6.47
N ASN A 375 0.48 -10.37 6.55
CA ASN A 375 -0.63 -11.27 6.24
C ASN A 375 -1.36 -10.75 5.00
N VAL A 376 -1.43 -11.58 3.98
CA VAL A 376 -1.96 -11.23 2.67
C VAL A 376 -3.20 -12.06 2.41
N LEU A 377 -4.29 -11.41 1.99
CA LEU A 377 -5.50 -12.09 1.52
C LEU A 377 -5.54 -12.03 -0.01
N LEU A 378 -5.48 -13.20 -0.66
CA LEU A 378 -5.65 -13.36 -2.10
C LEU A 378 -7.03 -13.90 -2.42
N PHE A 379 -7.77 -13.22 -3.29
CA PHE A 379 -9.05 -13.70 -3.82
C PHE A 379 -8.87 -14.43 -5.17
N GLY A 380 -9.61 -15.52 -5.32
CA GLY A 380 -9.70 -16.34 -6.53
C GLY A 380 -9.16 -17.76 -6.39
N SER A 381 -9.18 -18.52 -7.48
CA SER A 381 -8.92 -19.97 -7.48
C SER A 381 -8.36 -20.53 -8.80
N GLY A 382 -8.00 -19.68 -9.76
CA GLY A 382 -7.47 -20.09 -11.06
C GLY A 382 -5.95 -20.33 -11.06
N GLY A 383 -5.43 -20.69 -12.23
CA GLY A 383 -4.00 -20.89 -12.46
C GLY A 383 -3.18 -19.61 -12.29
N ARG A 384 -3.79 -18.46 -12.60
CA ARG A 384 -3.23 -17.13 -12.29
C ARG A 384 -3.06 -16.91 -10.80
N GLU A 385 -4.10 -17.18 -10.00
CA GLU A 385 -4.02 -17.03 -8.54
C GLU A 385 -3.01 -17.99 -7.94
N HIS A 386 -2.88 -19.20 -8.48
CA HIS A 386 -1.80 -20.09 -8.09
C HIS A 386 -0.41 -19.50 -8.40
N ALA A 387 -0.19 -18.96 -9.60
CA ALA A 387 1.09 -18.30 -9.92
C ALA A 387 1.39 -17.10 -9.01
N LEU A 388 0.37 -16.31 -8.66
CA LEU A 388 0.48 -15.21 -7.70
C LEU A 388 0.83 -15.73 -6.30
N ALA A 389 0.09 -16.71 -5.78
CA ALA A 389 0.33 -17.34 -4.49
C ALA A 389 1.76 -17.90 -4.40
N ARG A 390 2.22 -18.62 -5.43
CA ARG A 390 3.58 -19.15 -5.50
C ARG A 390 4.61 -18.04 -5.45
N LYS A 391 4.43 -16.94 -6.19
CA LYS A 391 5.36 -15.82 -6.23
C LYS A 391 5.38 -15.03 -4.92
N LEU A 392 4.22 -14.81 -4.29
CA LEU A 392 4.10 -14.18 -2.98
C LEU A 392 4.83 -14.97 -1.89
N LEU A 393 4.79 -16.31 -1.95
CA LEU A 393 5.54 -17.18 -1.06
C LEU A 393 7.07 -17.10 -1.24
N GLU A 394 7.58 -16.38 -2.24
CA GLU A 394 9.01 -16.05 -2.33
C GLU A 394 9.41 -14.83 -1.50
N SER A 395 8.44 -14.00 -1.10
CA SER A 395 8.69 -12.81 -0.30
C SER A 395 9.26 -13.18 1.07
N ALA A 396 10.27 -12.44 1.55
CA ALA A 396 10.76 -12.56 2.91
C ALA A 396 9.84 -11.85 3.93
N ASN A 397 8.95 -10.98 3.46
CA ASN A 397 8.03 -10.20 4.29
C ASN A 397 6.70 -10.91 4.54
N LEU A 398 6.38 -11.93 3.74
CA LEU A 398 5.15 -12.70 3.92
C LEU A 398 5.27 -13.65 5.12
N SER A 399 4.33 -13.52 6.07
CA SER A 399 4.12 -14.44 7.19
C SER A 399 3.01 -15.45 6.88
N THR A 400 1.80 -14.96 6.57
CA THR A 400 0.66 -15.83 6.24
C THR A 400 0.00 -15.41 4.91
N LEU A 401 -0.14 -16.35 3.99
CA LEU A 401 -1.01 -16.21 2.82
C LEU A 401 -2.40 -16.77 3.14
N HIS A 402 -3.38 -15.88 3.30
CA HIS A 402 -4.79 -16.21 3.32
C HIS A 402 -5.29 -16.30 1.87
N TRP A 403 -5.99 -17.38 1.51
CA TRP A 403 -6.44 -17.60 0.13
C TRP A 403 -7.92 -17.99 0.08
N ALA A 404 -8.72 -17.18 -0.61
CA ALA A 404 -10.18 -17.24 -0.63
C ALA A 404 -10.75 -17.38 -2.07
N PRO A 405 -11.37 -18.52 -2.45
CA PRO A 405 -11.40 -19.78 -1.73
C PRO A 405 -10.10 -20.59 -1.90
N GLY A 406 -9.23 -20.19 -2.83
CA GLY A 406 -8.05 -20.96 -3.21
C GLY A 406 -8.36 -22.23 -4.00
N GLN A 407 -7.29 -22.84 -4.51
CA GLN A 407 -7.34 -24.00 -5.39
C GLN A 407 -6.75 -25.22 -4.66
N ASP A 408 -7.47 -26.34 -4.58
CA ASP A 408 -7.10 -27.52 -3.78
C ASP A 408 -5.68 -28.02 -4.07
N ALA A 409 -5.43 -28.40 -5.32
CA ALA A 409 -4.15 -28.95 -5.78
C ALA A 409 -3.00 -27.94 -5.62
N ALA A 410 -3.26 -26.65 -5.82
CA ALA A 410 -2.29 -25.59 -5.60
C ALA A 410 -1.93 -25.45 -4.11
N VAL A 411 -2.90 -25.47 -3.22
CA VAL A 411 -2.64 -25.41 -1.77
C VAL A 411 -1.81 -26.60 -1.33
N VAL A 412 -2.16 -27.81 -1.76
CA VAL A 412 -1.39 -29.03 -1.47
C VAL A 412 0.05 -28.93 -2.00
N GLN A 413 0.24 -28.48 -3.24
CA GLN A 413 1.57 -28.26 -3.82
C GLN A 413 2.38 -27.28 -2.96
N LEU A 414 1.84 -26.09 -2.71
CA LEU A 414 2.57 -25.02 -2.03
C LEU A 414 2.89 -25.40 -0.57
N GLU A 415 2.00 -26.10 0.13
CA GLU A 415 2.28 -26.64 1.46
C GLU A 415 3.39 -27.70 1.44
N ALA A 416 3.39 -28.60 0.45
CA ALA A 416 4.46 -29.58 0.29
C ALA A 416 5.82 -28.90 0.04
N MET A 417 5.83 -27.84 -0.78
CA MET A 417 7.03 -27.05 -1.03
C MET A 417 7.56 -26.36 0.22
N LEU A 418 6.67 -25.78 1.05
CA LEU A 418 7.05 -25.17 2.32
C LEU A 418 7.60 -26.18 3.33
N LYS A 419 7.10 -27.43 3.31
CA LYS A 419 7.61 -28.53 4.15
C LYS A 419 9.00 -29.00 3.71
N ALA A 420 9.27 -29.03 2.39
CA ALA A 420 10.55 -29.48 1.83
C ALA A 420 11.73 -28.54 2.17
N GLY A 421 11.46 -27.29 2.51
CA GLY A 421 12.47 -26.33 2.97
C GLY A 421 12.00 -24.88 2.79
N PRO A 422 12.72 -23.90 3.37
CA PRO A 422 12.39 -22.50 3.17
C PRO A 422 12.57 -22.14 1.68
N LEU A 423 11.47 -21.73 1.03
CA LEU A 423 11.54 -20.90 -0.16
C LEU A 423 12.36 -19.65 0.18
N LYS A 424 13.18 -19.14 -0.77
CA LYS A 424 14.08 -17.98 -0.57
C LYS A 424 13.51 -16.99 0.46
N GLY A 425 14.25 -16.69 1.54
CA GLY A 425 13.83 -15.69 2.55
C GLY A 425 13.67 -16.16 4.01
N GLY A 426 13.97 -17.42 4.36
CA GLY A 426 14.34 -17.84 5.73
C GLY A 426 13.26 -17.87 6.84
N ALA A 427 12.07 -17.29 6.63
CA ALA A 427 10.97 -17.34 7.60
C ALA A 427 10.03 -18.53 7.36
N ARG A 428 9.46 -19.10 8.45
CA ARG A 428 8.36 -20.08 8.35
C ARG A 428 7.10 -19.38 7.85
N LYS A 429 6.63 -19.75 6.67
CA LYS A 429 5.41 -19.22 6.03
C LYS A 429 4.25 -20.17 6.28
N ARG A 430 3.03 -19.63 6.30
CA ARG A 430 1.79 -20.42 6.43
C ARG A 430 0.81 -20.06 5.32
N ILE A 431 0.05 -21.06 4.88
CA ILE A 431 -1.11 -20.86 4.00
C ILE A 431 -2.36 -21.14 4.85
N VAL A 432 -3.35 -20.24 4.79
CA VAL A 432 -4.65 -20.40 5.43
C VAL A 432 -5.72 -20.29 4.37
N ARG A 433 -6.47 -21.37 4.16
CA ARG A 433 -7.48 -21.42 3.11
C ARG A 433 -8.86 -21.06 3.63
N TRP A 434 -9.55 -20.17 2.93
CA TRP A 434 -10.92 -19.72 3.24
C TRP A 434 -11.92 -20.34 2.26
N LYS A 435 -12.05 -21.67 2.31
CA LYS A 435 -12.80 -22.46 1.32
C LYS A 435 -14.25 -21.99 1.15
N ASP A 436 -14.94 -21.69 2.24
CA ASP A 436 -16.37 -21.33 2.26
C ASP A 436 -16.60 -19.82 2.36
N ALA A 437 -15.58 -19.02 2.03
CA ALA A 437 -15.65 -17.56 2.06
C ALA A 437 -15.02 -16.94 0.79
N PRO A 438 -15.46 -17.34 -0.42
CA PRO A 438 -15.12 -16.59 -1.63
C PRO A 438 -15.68 -15.17 -1.56
N TRP A 439 -15.21 -14.29 -2.44
CA TRP A 439 -15.83 -12.96 -2.55
C TRP A 439 -17.33 -13.07 -2.84
N ASN A 440 -18.13 -12.36 -2.06
CA ASN A 440 -19.56 -12.24 -2.23
C ASN A 440 -20.02 -10.90 -1.64
N SER A 441 -20.63 -10.06 -2.46
CA SER A 441 -21.12 -8.74 -2.03
C SER A 441 -22.14 -8.80 -0.89
N GLN A 442 -22.93 -9.88 -0.79
CA GLN A 442 -23.87 -10.10 0.31
C GLN A 442 -23.20 -10.47 1.64
N GLN A 443 -21.92 -10.85 1.61
CA GLN A 443 -21.14 -11.25 2.79
C GLN A 443 -19.99 -10.29 3.07
N THR A 444 -20.01 -9.09 2.47
CA THR A 444 -18.96 -8.06 2.59
C THR A 444 -18.54 -7.81 4.03
N GLU A 445 -19.48 -7.54 4.94
CA GLU A 445 -19.19 -7.27 6.35
C GLU A 445 -18.52 -8.47 7.05
N LYS A 446 -18.97 -9.68 6.76
CA LYS A 446 -18.39 -10.92 7.31
C LYS A 446 -16.96 -11.13 6.81
N LEU A 447 -16.71 -10.92 5.51
CA LEU A 447 -15.37 -11.06 4.92
C LEU A 447 -14.40 -10.02 5.45
N ILE A 448 -14.87 -8.78 5.60
CA ILE A 448 -14.12 -7.68 6.22
C ILE A 448 -13.79 -8.01 7.68
N SER A 449 -14.77 -8.49 8.47
CA SER A 449 -14.54 -8.91 9.85
C SER A 449 -13.50 -10.02 9.93
N LEU A 450 -13.63 -11.04 9.08
CA LEU A 450 -12.68 -12.16 9.04
C LEU A 450 -11.27 -11.69 8.66
N ALA A 451 -11.15 -10.76 7.71
CA ALA A 451 -9.87 -10.15 7.36
C ALA A 451 -9.26 -9.35 8.52
N ARG A 452 -10.07 -8.70 9.37
CA ARG A 452 -9.58 -8.04 10.59
C ARG A 452 -9.14 -9.04 11.64
N ASP A 453 -9.93 -10.09 11.88
CA ASP A 453 -9.63 -11.14 12.85
C ASP A 453 -8.30 -11.85 12.53
N HIS A 454 -7.96 -11.93 11.24
CA HIS A 454 -6.70 -12.48 10.76
C HIS A 454 -5.58 -11.44 10.54
N ALA A 455 -5.79 -10.19 10.97
CA ALA A 455 -4.85 -9.09 10.84
C ALA A 455 -4.30 -8.98 9.41
N ILE A 456 -5.19 -9.05 8.41
CA ILE A 456 -4.81 -8.89 7.00
C ILE A 456 -4.28 -7.48 6.77
N THR A 457 -3.11 -7.41 6.16
CA THR A 457 -2.36 -6.17 5.92
C THR A 457 -2.30 -5.77 4.44
N LEU A 458 -2.69 -6.68 3.54
CA LEU A 458 -2.88 -6.41 2.12
C LEU A 458 -3.94 -7.37 1.56
N VAL A 459 -4.89 -6.82 0.81
CA VAL A 459 -5.90 -7.59 0.07
C VAL A 459 -5.60 -7.52 -1.42
N ILE A 460 -5.66 -8.65 -2.11
CA ILE A 460 -5.34 -8.78 -3.53
C ILE A 460 -6.59 -9.30 -4.27
N PHE A 461 -7.07 -8.51 -5.22
CA PHE A 461 -8.10 -8.91 -6.18
C PHE A 461 -7.48 -9.10 -7.56
N SER A 462 -7.68 -10.27 -8.16
CA SER A 462 -7.18 -10.60 -9.50
C SER A 462 -8.26 -11.07 -10.46
N GLN A 463 -9.52 -11.16 -10.01
CA GLN A 463 -10.67 -11.56 -10.84
C GLN A 463 -11.46 -10.34 -11.32
N ASP A 464 -11.81 -10.35 -12.61
CA ASP A 464 -12.56 -9.30 -13.29
C ASP A 464 -13.96 -9.11 -12.69
N ALA A 465 -14.66 -10.19 -12.37
CA ALA A 465 -15.98 -10.15 -11.75
C ALA A 465 -15.95 -9.48 -10.37
N ASP A 466 -14.94 -9.76 -9.54
CA ASP A 466 -14.78 -9.17 -8.21
C ASP A 466 -14.58 -7.65 -8.33
N LEU A 467 -13.68 -7.23 -9.22
CA LEU A 467 -13.39 -5.82 -9.49
C LEU A 467 -14.63 -5.08 -10.02
N ALA A 468 -15.36 -5.70 -10.94
CA ALA A 468 -16.61 -5.16 -11.50
C ALA A 468 -17.74 -5.03 -10.48
N SER A 469 -17.71 -5.84 -9.42
CA SER A 469 -18.68 -5.77 -8.34
C SER A 469 -18.32 -4.76 -7.23
N GLY A 470 -17.17 -4.09 -7.33
CA GLY A 470 -16.70 -3.14 -6.31
C GLY A 470 -16.01 -3.79 -5.11
N ALA A 471 -15.55 -5.03 -5.23
CA ALA A 471 -14.89 -5.74 -4.13
C ALA A 471 -13.69 -4.99 -3.56
N ALA A 472 -12.85 -4.46 -4.45
CA ALA A 472 -11.68 -3.67 -4.07
C ALA A 472 -12.07 -2.38 -3.33
N ASP A 473 -13.18 -1.76 -3.71
CA ASP A 473 -13.67 -0.52 -3.08
C ASP A 473 -14.16 -0.81 -1.66
N HIS A 474 -14.96 -1.86 -1.46
CA HIS A 474 -15.44 -2.24 -0.12
C HIS A 474 -14.32 -2.50 0.89
N PHE A 475 -13.25 -3.19 0.49
CA PHE A 475 -12.10 -3.42 1.37
C PHE A 475 -11.29 -2.13 1.61
N ARG A 476 -11.15 -1.29 0.58
CA ARG A 476 -10.44 -0.01 0.70
C ARG A 476 -11.18 0.97 1.63
N ASP A 477 -12.50 1.08 1.48
CA ASP A 477 -13.39 1.88 2.33
C ASP A 477 -13.40 1.37 3.78
N ALA A 478 -13.12 0.08 3.97
CA ALA A 478 -12.99 -0.56 5.28
C ALA A 478 -11.61 -0.37 5.94
N GLY A 479 -10.69 0.35 5.28
CA GLY A 479 -9.36 0.71 5.78
C GLY A 479 -8.22 -0.19 5.32
N PHE A 480 -8.46 -1.20 4.49
CA PHE A 480 -7.40 -2.11 4.05
C PHE A 480 -6.57 -1.53 2.89
N PRO A 481 -5.24 -1.76 2.87
CA PRO A 481 -4.47 -1.67 1.65
C PRO A 481 -4.95 -2.71 0.63
N VAL A 482 -5.27 -2.27 -0.59
CA VAL A 482 -5.80 -3.15 -1.65
C VAL A 482 -4.95 -3.03 -2.93
N PHE A 483 -4.46 -4.16 -3.41
CA PHE A 483 -4.00 -4.32 -4.79
C PHE A 483 -5.18 -4.77 -5.66
N GLY A 484 -5.63 -3.89 -6.53
CA GLY A 484 -6.79 -4.12 -7.40
C GLY A 484 -7.50 -2.80 -7.70
N PRO A 485 -7.76 -2.48 -8.98
CA PRO A 485 -8.42 -1.23 -9.35
C PRO A 485 -9.81 -1.12 -8.73
N SER A 486 -10.27 0.12 -8.51
CA SER A 486 -11.67 0.39 -8.14
C SER A 486 -12.64 -0.07 -9.21
N MET A 487 -13.93 -0.22 -8.88
CA MET A 487 -14.98 -0.49 -9.87
C MET A 487 -14.96 0.57 -10.98
N GLN A 488 -14.74 1.83 -10.63
CA GLN A 488 -14.71 2.90 -11.61
C GLN A 488 -13.53 2.76 -12.59
N SER A 489 -12.35 2.39 -12.10
CA SER A 489 -11.13 2.30 -12.93
C SER A 489 -11.06 1.00 -13.73
N SER A 490 -11.54 -0.11 -13.16
CA SER A 490 -11.59 -1.41 -13.84
C SER A 490 -12.68 -1.49 -14.90
N ARG A 491 -13.57 -0.50 -14.99
CA ARG A 491 -14.50 -0.30 -16.12
C ARG A 491 -13.83 -0.37 -17.49
N ILE A 492 -12.55 -0.03 -17.57
CA ILE A 492 -11.76 -0.15 -18.80
C ILE A 492 -11.68 -1.59 -19.35
N GLU A 493 -11.88 -2.63 -18.52
CA GLU A 493 -11.95 -4.03 -18.96
C GLU A 493 -13.35 -4.41 -19.43
N TRP A 494 -14.37 -4.24 -18.58
CA TRP A 494 -15.70 -4.75 -18.92
C TRP A 494 -16.52 -3.83 -19.82
N SER A 495 -16.22 -2.53 -19.91
CA SER A 495 -16.86 -1.64 -20.89
C SER A 495 -15.89 -1.35 -22.04
N LYS A 496 -16.01 -2.13 -23.11
CA LYS A 496 -15.23 -1.98 -24.35
C LYS A 496 -15.48 -0.63 -25.01
N SER A 497 -16.72 -0.11 -24.95
CA SER A 497 -17.01 1.24 -25.45
C SER A 497 -16.26 2.31 -24.65
N PHE A 498 -16.21 2.18 -23.32
CA PHE A 498 -15.44 3.09 -22.47
C PHE A 498 -13.95 3.00 -22.78
N ALA A 499 -13.40 1.79 -22.95
CA ALA A 499 -12.01 1.61 -23.36
C ALA A 499 -11.67 2.32 -24.67
N LYS A 500 -12.53 2.20 -25.69
CA LYS A 500 -12.32 2.86 -26.99
C LYS A 500 -12.48 4.38 -26.90
N GLU A 501 -13.40 4.87 -26.08
CA GLU A 501 -13.55 6.29 -25.80
C GLU A 501 -12.30 6.86 -25.13
N ILE A 502 -11.70 6.14 -24.17
CA ILE A 502 -10.43 6.49 -23.54
C ILE A 502 -9.32 6.53 -24.59
N CYS A 503 -9.16 5.49 -25.41
CA CYS A 503 -8.14 5.48 -26.48
C CYS A 503 -8.30 6.69 -27.41
N LYS A 504 -9.52 6.94 -27.90
CA LYS A 504 -9.83 8.06 -28.78
C LYS A 504 -9.50 9.40 -28.13
N SER A 505 -9.88 9.60 -26.86
CA SER A 505 -9.65 10.85 -26.14
C SER A 505 -8.17 11.08 -25.83
N ALA A 506 -7.44 10.00 -25.58
CA ALA A 506 -6.01 10.01 -25.27
C ALA A 506 -5.12 10.05 -26.53
N GLY A 507 -5.69 9.97 -27.73
CA GLY A 507 -4.94 9.88 -28.99
C GLY A 507 -4.20 8.55 -29.17
N VAL A 508 -4.64 7.50 -28.47
CA VAL A 508 -4.01 6.17 -28.49
C VAL A 508 -4.54 5.39 -29.69
N PRO A 509 -3.66 4.88 -30.57
CA PRO A 509 -4.05 4.09 -31.71
C PRO A 509 -4.94 2.89 -31.34
N SER A 510 -6.11 2.80 -31.96
CA SER A 510 -7.01 1.66 -31.82
C SER A 510 -7.86 1.53 -33.09
N PRO A 511 -8.34 0.32 -33.42
CA PRO A 511 -9.12 0.12 -34.63
C PRO A 511 -10.40 0.96 -34.61
N LYS A 512 -10.82 1.42 -35.80
CA LYS A 512 -12.06 2.18 -35.97
C LYS A 512 -13.21 1.39 -35.37
N SER A 513 -14.01 2.03 -34.53
CA SER A 513 -15.08 1.35 -33.80
C SER A 513 -16.33 2.20 -33.60
N PHE A 514 -17.46 1.51 -33.44
CA PHE A 514 -18.78 2.08 -33.23
C PHE A 514 -19.47 1.40 -32.06
N SER A 515 -19.85 2.18 -31.06
CA SER A 515 -20.69 1.72 -29.95
C SER A 515 -22.16 1.88 -30.29
N VAL A 516 -22.93 0.79 -30.18
CA VAL A 516 -24.34 0.75 -30.57
C VAL A 516 -25.17 0.06 -29.48
N GLN A 517 -26.39 0.57 -29.26
CA GLN A 517 -27.33 0.03 -28.29
C GLN A 517 -28.52 -0.60 -29.01
N GLY A 518 -28.76 -1.88 -28.76
CA GLY A 518 -29.86 -2.64 -29.33
C GLY A 518 -29.52 -3.29 -30.67
N ILE A 519 -30.05 -4.50 -30.87
CA ILE A 519 -29.94 -5.25 -32.13
C ILE A 519 -30.35 -4.41 -33.35
N PRO A 520 -31.47 -3.64 -33.36
CA PRO A 520 -31.83 -2.86 -34.54
C PRO A 520 -30.78 -1.81 -34.95
N ALA A 521 -30.21 -1.10 -33.98
CA ALA A 521 -29.17 -0.10 -34.23
C ALA A 521 -27.87 -0.76 -34.70
N ALA A 522 -27.51 -1.91 -34.11
CA ALA A 522 -26.34 -2.67 -34.54
C ALA A 522 -26.48 -3.20 -35.97
N SER A 523 -27.65 -3.75 -36.32
CA SER A 523 -27.96 -4.20 -37.69
C SER A 523 -27.93 -3.05 -38.68
N ALA A 524 -28.47 -1.88 -38.33
CA ALA A 524 -28.42 -0.69 -39.18
C ALA A 524 -26.98 -0.19 -39.37
N GLN A 525 -26.18 -0.18 -38.29
CA GLN A 525 -24.78 0.20 -38.35
C GLN A 525 -24.00 -0.76 -39.26
N LEU A 526 -24.06 -2.08 -39.04
CA LEU A 526 -23.49 -3.09 -39.94
C LEU A 526 -24.01 -2.92 -41.38
N GLY A 527 -25.29 -2.55 -41.51
CA GLY A 527 -25.97 -2.12 -42.72
C GLY A 527 -25.22 -1.07 -43.54
N SER A 528 -24.63 -0.10 -42.85
CA SER A 528 -23.97 1.07 -43.45
C SER A 528 -22.47 0.87 -43.73
N LEU A 529 -21.85 -0.17 -43.16
CA LEU A 529 -20.41 -0.37 -43.26
C LEU A 529 -20.04 -1.08 -44.57
N ALA A 530 -18.92 -0.66 -45.15
CA ALA A 530 -18.32 -1.38 -46.25
C ALA A 530 -17.77 -2.73 -45.74
N TRP A 531 -17.94 -3.77 -46.54
CA TRP A 531 -17.43 -5.12 -46.27
C TRP A 531 -16.67 -5.59 -47.51
N THR A 532 -15.34 -5.58 -47.44
CA THR A 532 -14.44 -6.00 -48.53
C THR A 532 -13.36 -6.93 -47.97
N ASP A 533 -12.50 -7.46 -48.84
CA ASP A 533 -11.37 -8.29 -48.40
C ASP A 533 -10.36 -7.48 -47.57
N GLU A 534 -10.31 -6.17 -47.78
CA GLU A 534 -9.46 -5.23 -47.03
C GLU A 534 -10.13 -4.68 -45.78
N VAL A 535 -11.46 -4.55 -45.77
CA VAL A 535 -12.23 -3.96 -44.65
C VAL A 535 -13.23 -4.98 -44.12
N GLN A 536 -12.89 -5.57 -42.98
CA GLN A 536 -13.73 -6.53 -42.25
C GLN A 536 -14.00 -6.02 -40.83
N TRP A 537 -15.01 -6.59 -40.16
CA TRP A 537 -15.47 -6.12 -38.86
C TRP A 537 -15.57 -7.25 -37.84
N VAL A 538 -15.25 -6.91 -36.60
CA VAL A 538 -15.37 -7.74 -35.41
C VAL A 538 -16.49 -7.19 -34.55
N LEU A 539 -17.41 -8.04 -34.14
CA LEU A 539 -18.52 -7.68 -33.28
C LEU A 539 -18.23 -8.16 -31.85
N LYS A 540 -18.31 -7.23 -30.89
CA LYS A 540 -18.04 -7.52 -29.47
C LYS A 540 -19.23 -7.10 -28.62
N ALA A 541 -19.64 -7.91 -27.66
CA ALA A 541 -20.55 -7.49 -26.60
C ALA A 541 -19.83 -6.51 -25.67
N ASP A 542 -20.49 -5.40 -25.34
CA ASP A 542 -20.00 -4.41 -24.39
C ASP A 542 -20.51 -4.78 -22.97
N GLY A 543 -19.60 -5.24 -22.12
CA GLY A 543 -19.90 -5.89 -20.86
C GLY A 543 -18.94 -7.04 -20.52
N LEU A 544 -19.13 -7.62 -19.33
CA LEU A 544 -18.47 -8.86 -18.93
C LEU A 544 -19.02 -10.02 -19.75
N ALA A 545 -18.19 -10.56 -20.64
CA ALA A 545 -18.56 -11.69 -21.50
C ALA A 545 -17.58 -12.87 -21.39
N LEU A 546 -16.68 -12.87 -20.40
CA LEU A 546 -15.72 -13.95 -20.11
C LEU A 546 -14.99 -14.49 -21.36
N GLY A 547 -14.59 -13.60 -22.28
CA GLY A 547 -13.95 -13.96 -23.55
C GLY A 547 -14.85 -14.60 -24.61
N LYS A 548 -16.14 -14.83 -24.32
CA LYS A 548 -17.13 -15.45 -25.23
C LYS A 548 -17.96 -14.44 -26.02
N GLY A 549 -17.89 -13.16 -25.68
CA GLY A 549 -18.64 -12.09 -26.33
C GLY A 549 -17.94 -11.45 -27.53
N VAL A 550 -17.15 -12.21 -28.30
CA VAL A 550 -16.44 -11.68 -29.49
C VAL A 550 -16.70 -12.61 -30.68
N VAL A 551 -17.19 -12.03 -31.77
CA VAL A 551 -17.47 -12.72 -33.03
C VAL A 551 -16.66 -12.06 -34.14
N VAL A 552 -15.82 -12.86 -34.80
CA VAL A 552 -15.07 -12.46 -36.00
C VAL A 552 -15.82 -13.00 -37.21
N ALA A 553 -16.81 -12.25 -37.67
CA ALA A 553 -17.63 -12.63 -38.82
C ALA A 553 -16.84 -12.50 -40.13
N GLN A 554 -17.14 -13.37 -41.10
CA GLN A 554 -16.57 -13.34 -42.44
C GLN A 554 -17.45 -12.56 -43.43
N SER A 555 -18.74 -12.38 -43.12
CA SER A 555 -19.66 -11.54 -43.89
C SER A 555 -20.53 -10.66 -43.01
N LYS A 556 -21.14 -9.65 -43.62
CA LYS A 556 -22.13 -8.77 -42.99
C LYS A 556 -23.34 -9.56 -42.50
N GLU A 557 -23.80 -10.52 -43.27
CA GLU A 557 -24.93 -11.38 -42.95
C GLU A 557 -24.63 -12.24 -41.72
N GLU A 558 -23.42 -12.80 -41.63
CA GLU A 558 -22.96 -13.53 -40.45
C GLU A 558 -22.88 -12.62 -39.22
N ALA A 559 -22.35 -11.40 -39.36
CA ALA A 559 -22.27 -10.43 -38.27
C ALA A 559 -23.67 -10.07 -37.74
N ILE A 560 -24.64 -9.85 -38.62
CA ILE A 560 -26.03 -9.56 -38.23
C ILE A 560 -26.67 -10.78 -37.58
N ALA A 561 -26.47 -11.98 -38.12
CA ALA A 561 -27.01 -13.22 -37.58
C ALA A 561 -26.45 -13.56 -36.19
N ALA A 562 -25.25 -13.08 -35.85
CA ALA A 562 -24.63 -13.28 -34.54
C ALA A 562 -25.14 -12.33 -33.43
N LEU A 563 -25.85 -11.25 -33.78
CA LEU A 563 -26.33 -10.26 -32.80
C LEU A 563 -27.25 -10.86 -31.71
N PRO A 564 -28.20 -11.74 -32.01
CA PRO A 564 -29.06 -12.36 -30.98
C PRO A 564 -28.25 -13.17 -29.96
N ASP A 565 -27.21 -13.89 -30.39
CA ASP A 565 -26.37 -14.68 -29.49
C ASP A 565 -25.51 -13.77 -28.60
N LEU A 566 -24.95 -12.70 -29.16
CA LEU A 566 -24.20 -11.72 -28.39
C LEU A 566 -25.08 -10.93 -27.42
N ALA A 567 -26.36 -10.69 -27.76
CA ALA A 567 -27.30 -9.98 -26.91
C ALA A 567 -27.51 -10.67 -25.54
N ARG A 568 -27.17 -11.96 -25.43
CA ARG A 568 -27.19 -12.73 -24.18
C ARG A 568 -26.20 -12.21 -23.12
N PHE A 569 -25.16 -11.48 -23.54
CA PHE A 569 -24.17 -10.85 -22.64
C PHE A 569 -24.48 -9.38 -22.34
N GLY A 570 -25.53 -8.84 -22.95
CA GLY A 570 -25.90 -7.44 -22.86
C GLY A 570 -26.37 -6.91 -24.21
N ASN A 571 -27.23 -5.89 -24.18
CA ASN A 571 -27.81 -5.29 -25.40
C ASN A 571 -26.98 -4.10 -25.93
N ALA A 572 -25.71 -4.02 -25.55
CA ALA A 572 -24.75 -3.02 -25.98
C ALA A 572 -23.64 -3.73 -26.76
N PHE A 573 -23.27 -3.20 -27.93
CA PHE A 573 -22.29 -3.81 -28.81
C PHE A 573 -21.23 -2.80 -29.24
N LEU A 574 -20.02 -3.30 -29.46
CA LEU A 574 -18.93 -2.60 -30.11
C LEU A 574 -18.66 -3.29 -31.45
N ILE A 575 -18.83 -2.57 -32.55
CA ILE A 575 -18.46 -3.00 -33.90
C ILE A 575 -17.10 -2.37 -34.20
N GLU A 576 -16.07 -3.18 -34.43
CA GLU A 576 -14.68 -2.75 -34.54
C GLU A 576 -14.05 -3.26 -35.83
N GLU A 577 -13.24 -2.45 -36.50
CA GLU A 577 -12.50 -2.84 -37.69
C GLU A 577 -11.50 -3.96 -37.35
N ARG A 578 -11.44 -4.99 -38.21
CA ARG A 578 -10.50 -6.09 -38.07
C ARG A 578 -9.12 -5.63 -38.52
N VAL A 579 -8.18 -5.54 -37.58
CA VAL A 579 -6.77 -5.26 -37.87
C VAL A 579 -5.93 -6.54 -37.98
N LYS A 580 -4.87 -6.47 -38.77
CA LYS A 580 -3.86 -7.54 -38.93
C LYS A 580 -2.60 -7.19 -38.13
N GLY A 581 -1.82 -8.20 -37.82
CA GLY A 581 -0.54 -8.07 -37.11
C GLY A 581 -0.28 -9.23 -36.16
N VAL A 582 0.69 -9.03 -35.28
CA VAL A 582 1.09 -9.94 -34.22
C VAL A 582 0.45 -9.48 -32.92
N GLU A 583 -0.31 -10.37 -32.26
CA GLU A 583 -0.89 -10.09 -30.95
C GLU A 583 0.19 -10.11 -29.86
N SER A 584 0.16 -9.12 -28.97
CA SER A 584 1.04 -9.03 -27.80
C SER A 584 0.31 -8.46 -26.60
N SER A 585 0.69 -8.94 -25.42
CA SER A 585 0.14 -8.56 -24.12
C SER A 585 1.18 -7.74 -23.37
N TRP A 586 0.84 -6.49 -23.05
CA TRP A 586 1.70 -5.60 -22.28
C TRP A 586 1.05 -5.25 -20.95
N PHE A 587 1.85 -5.05 -19.91
CA PHE A 587 1.35 -4.86 -18.55
C PHE A 587 2.04 -3.67 -17.89
N ALA A 588 1.29 -2.95 -17.07
CA ALA A 588 1.78 -1.89 -16.22
C ALA A 588 1.25 -2.05 -14.80
N PHE A 589 2.15 -2.04 -13.82
CA PHE A 589 1.77 -1.70 -12.45
C PHE A 589 1.53 -0.20 -12.35
N ALA A 590 0.45 0.21 -11.69
CA ALA A 590 0.14 1.61 -11.48
C ALA A 590 -0.42 1.83 -10.07
N ASP A 591 -0.04 2.93 -9.42
CA ASP A 591 -0.44 3.29 -8.05
C ASP A 591 -1.39 4.49 -7.99
N GLY A 592 -1.86 4.92 -9.17
CA GLY A 592 -2.75 6.05 -9.38
C GLY A 592 -2.03 7.36 -9.71
N GLU A 593 -0.73 7.44 -9.46
CA GLU A 593 0.09 8.62 -9.77
C GLU A 593 1.13 8.33 -10.85
N THR A 594 1.78 7.18 -10.76
CA THR A 594 2.80 6.73 -11.71
C THR A 594 2.59 5.26 -12.07
N PHE A 595 3.39 4.76 -13.02
CA PHE A 595 3.35 3.36 -13.45
C PHE A 595 4.73 2.80 -13.81
N SER A 596 4.86 1.48 -13.66
CA SER A 596 6.05 0.71 -14.05
C SER A 596 5.65 -0.40 -15.02
N LEU A 597 6.35 -0.53 -16.16
CA LEU A 597 6.05 -1.56 -17.15
C LEU A 597 6.64 -2.92 -16.74
N LEU A 598 5.95 -3.99 -17.09
CA LEU A 598 6.48 -5.36 -16.99
C LEU A 598 6.95 -5.83 -18.37
N ASP A 599 7.59 -6.99 -18.42
CA ASP A 599 7.86 -7.69 -19.68
C ASP A 599 6.57 -8.10 -20.40
N PRO A 600 6.57 -8.13 -21.75
CA PRO A 600 5.42 -8.59 -22.49
C PRO A 600 5.25 -10.11 -22.41
N ALA A 601 4.05 -10.55 -22.74
CA ALA A 601 3.73 -11.94 -22.97
C ALA A 601 2.84 -12.06 -24.22
N ARG A 602 2.58 -13.28 -24.66
CA ARG A 602 1.56 -13.58 -25.67
C ARG A 602 0.81 -14.81 -25.24
N ASP A 603 -0.51 -14.77 -25.33
CA ASP A 603 -1.38 -15.91 -25.11
C ASP A 603 -1.78 -16.58 -26.43
N TYR A 604 -2.32 -17.79 -26.32
CA TYR A 604 -2.79 -18.58 -27.44
C TYR A 604 -4.26 -18.93 -27.21
N LYS A 605 -5.17 -18.06 -27.65
CA LYS A 605 -6.62 -18.12 -27.35
C LYS A 605 -7.36 -19.29 -27.98
N ARG A 606 -7.00 -19.69 -29.21
CA ARG A 606 -7.69 -20.74 -29.95
C ARG A 606 -7.39 -22.13 -29.39
N LEU A 607 -8.39 -23.01 -29.40
CA LEU A 607 -8.29 -24.38 -28.88
C LEU A 607 -7.32 -25.24 -29.71
N GLY A 608 -7.38 -25.12 -31.04
CA GLY A 608 -6.60 -25.92 -31.98
C GLY A 608 -5.30 -25.25 -32.41
N GLU A 609 -4.40 -26.08 -32.95
CA GLU A 609 -3.16 -25.64 -33.58
C GLU A 609 -3.45 -24.74 -34.79
N ASN A 610 -2.47 -23.89 -35.16
CA ASN A 610 -2.59 -22.94 -36.28
C ASN A 610 -3.79 -21.98 -36.14
N GLN A 611 -4.12 -21.61 -34.90
CA GLN A 611 -5.24 -20.72 -34.56
C GLN A 611 -6.62 -21.22 -35.01
N THR A 612 -6.83 -22.54 -35.00
CA THR A 612 -8.09 -23.17 -35.41
C THR A 612 -9.03 -23.46 -34.22
N GLY A 613 -10.31 -23.72 -34.52
CA GLY A 613 -11.31 -24.06 -33.50
C GLY A 613 -11.84 -22.85 -32.70
N PRO A 614 -12.66 -23.09 -31.66
CA PRO A 614 -13.28 -22.00 -30.89
C PRO A 614 -12.25 -21.20 -30.08
N ASN A 615 -12.61 -19.95 -29.76
CA ASN A 615 -11.89 -19.16 -28.76
C ASN A 615 -12.05 -19.80 -27.37
N THR A 616 -11.00 -19.68 -26.56
CA THR A 616 -10.93 -20.19 -25.20
C THR A 616 -10.40 -19.10 -24.27
N GLY A 617 -10.32 -19.37 -22.96
CA GLY A 617 -9.56 -18.53 -22.02
C GLY A 617 -8.04 -18.68 -22.11
N GLY A 618 -7.49 -19.15 -23.24
CA GLY A 618 -6.04 -19.34 -23.47
C GLY A 618 -5.55 -20.77 -23.21
N MET A 619 -4.86 -21.33 -24.20
CA MET A 619 -4.27 -22.69 -24.20
C MET A 619 -2.77 -22.71 -23.91
N GLY A 620 -2.16 -21.55 -23.71
CA GLY A 620 -0.76 -21.41 -23.36
C GLY A 620 -0.28 -19.98 -23.51
N SER A 621 0.95 -19.72 -23.08
CA SER A 621 1.59 -18.41 -23.15
C SER A 621 3.10 -18.50 -23.27
N VAL A 622 3.71 -17.42 -23.77
CA VAL A 622 5.18 -17.23 -23.85
C VAL A 622 5.57 -15.85 -23.31
N SER A 623 6.71 -15.77 -22.62
CA SER A 623 7.32 -14.52 -22.17
C SER A 623 8.86 -14.63 -22.07
N PRO A 624 9.65 -13.62 -22.49
CA PRO A 624 9.20 -12.45 -23.22
C PRO A 624 8.89 -12.86 -24.67
N LEU A 625 8.58 -11.89 -25.52
CA LEU A 625 8.43 -12.15 -26.95
C LEU A 625 9.80 -12.08 -27.64
N PRO A 626 10.14 -12.94 -28.61
CA PRO A 626 11.40 -12.84 -29.34
C PRO A 626 11.64 -11.48 -30.01
N GLU A 627 10.56 -10.81 -30.43
CA GLU A 627 10.58 -9.46 -31.00
C GLU A 627 10.66 -8.32 -29.98
N PHE A 628 10.65 -8.63 -28.67
CA PHE A 628 10.75 -7.63 -27.61
C PHE A 628 12.12 -6.96 -27.60
N ASN A 629 12.13 -5.62 -27.60
CA ASN A 629 13.33 -4.81 -27.43
C ASN A 629 13.02 -3.49 -26.68
N SER A 630 14.07 -2.74 -26.33
CA SER A 630 13.95 -1.49 -25.57
C SER A 630 13.24 -0.37 -26.34
N GLU A 631 13.41 -0.33 -27.67
CA GLU A 631 12.76 0.67 -28.54
C GLU A 631 11.24 0.47 -28.56
N LEU A 632 10.79 -0.77 -28.79
CA LEU A 632 9.38 -1.12 -28.75
C LEU A 632 8.80 -0.84 -27.35
N ARG A 633 9.54 -1.16 -26.27
CA ARG A 633 9.11 -0.83 -24.91
C ARG A 633 8.87 0.66 -24.70
N GLU A 634 9.75 1.52 -25.19
CA GLU A 634 9.60 2.98 -25.03
C GLU A 634 8.45 3.53 -25.90
N ARG A 635 8.25 2.97 -27.09
CA ARG A 635 7.07 3.27 -27.91
C ARG A 635 5.77 2.88 -27.20
N ILE A 636 5.68 1.66 -26.68
CA ILE A 636 4.51 1.19 -25.92
C ILE A 636 4.27 2.06 -24.70
N ARG A 637 5.33 2.48 -24.00
CA ARG A 637 5.23 3.41 -22.88
C ARG A 637 4.64 4.74 -23.29
N SER A 638 5.18 5.36 -24.34
CA SER A 638 4.86 6.73 -24.75
C SER A 638 3.57 6.84 -25.56
N GLU A 639 3.30 5.89 -26.44
CA GLU A 639 2.13 5.88 -27.34
C GLU A 639 0.89 5.21 -26.72
N VAL A 640 1.06 4.34 -25.70
CA VAL A 640 -0.06 3.62 -25.07
C VAL A 640 -0.20 3.97 -23.59
N PHE A 641 0.70 3.52 -22.71
CA PHE A 641 0.42 3.59 -21.27
C PHE A 641 0.41 5.02 -20.71
N THR A 642 1.35 5.86 -21.11
CA THR A 642 1.43 7.26 -20.66
C THR A 642 0.14 8.04 -20.97
N PRO A 643 -0.36 8.08 -22.23
CA PRO A 643 -1.59 8.79 -22.55
C PRO A 643 -2.84 8.14 -21.91
N ILE A 644 -2.92 6.81 -21.78
CA ILE A 644 -4.05 6.15 -21.11
C ILE A 644 -4.13 6.57 -19.63
N PHE A 645 -3.02 6.48 -18.89
CA PHE A 645 -3.03 6.87 -17.47
C PHE A 645 -3.26 8.37 -17.29
N ALA A 646 -2.71 9.21 -18.18
CA ALA A 646 -2.98 10.65 -18.17
C ALA A 646 -4.47 10.95 -18.38
N GLU A 647 -5.14 10.26 -19.31
CA GLU A 647 -6.56 10.44 -19.57
C GLU A 647 -7.44 9.94 -18.42
N LEU A 648 -7.12 8.79 -17.82
CA LEU A 648 -7.81 8.31 -16.62
C LEU A 648 -7.68 9.33 -15.47
N LYS A 649 -6.47 9.85 -15.25
CA LYS A 649 -6.22 10.89 -14.25
C LYS A 649 -7.00 12.17 -14.53
N ARG A 650 -7.04 12.62 -15.79
CA ARG A 650 -7.83 13.80 -16.23
C ARG A 650 -9.32 13.64 -15.94
N ARG A 651 -9.84 12.42 -16.02
CA ARG A 651 -11.24 12.07 -15.69
C ARG A 651 -11.49 11.88 -14.20
N GLY A 652 -10.48 12.06 -13.34
CA GLY A 652 -10.58 11.82 -11.90
C GLY A 652 -10.64 10.34 -11.54
N VAL A 653 -10.21 9.44 -12.44
CA VAL A 653 -10.21 8.00 -12.23
C VAL A 653 -8.80 7.55 -11.83
N LYS A 654 -8.61 7.31 -10.54
CA LYS A 654 -7.34 6.79 -10.02
C LYS A 654 -7.24 5.29 -10.30
N TYR A 655 -6.23 4.88 -11.06
CA TYR A 655 -6.01 3.47 -11.39
C TYR A 655 -4.92 2.86 -10.49
N GLN A 656 -5.28 1.91 -9.61
CA GLN A 656 -4.36 1.24 -8.69
C GLN A 656 -4.38 -0.28 -8.86
N GLY A 657 -3.32 -0.87 -9.39
CA GLY A 657 -3.24 -2.31 -9.63
C GLY A 657 -2.39 -2.63 -10.85
N LEU A 658 -2.80 -3.65 -11.61
CA LEU A 658 -2.21 -3.97 -12.91
C LEU A 658 -3.17 -3.59 -14.04
N LEU A 659 -2.67 -2.87 -15.04
CA LEU A 659 -3.35 -2.67 -16.31
C LEU A 659 -2.68 -3.53 -17.37
N TYR A 660 -3.48 -4.31 -18.07
CA TYR A 660 -3.11 -5.12 -19.22
C TYR A 660 -3.59 -4.39 -20.48
N ALA A 661 -2.76 -4.27 -21.51
CA ALA A 661 -3.14 -3.85 -22.85
C ALA A 661 -2.87 -4.98 -23.85
N GLY A 662 -3.93 -5.44 -24.52
CA GLY A 662 -3.83 -6.36 -25.65
C GLY A 662 -3.65 -5.57 -26.94
N LEU A 663 -2.54 -5.78 -27.63
CA LEU A 663 -2.12 -5.00 -28.78
C LEU A 663 -2.00 -5.87 -30.02
N MET A 664 -2.30 -5.27 -31.17
CA MET A 664 -1.94 -5.79 -32.49
C MET A 664 -0.81 -4.92 -33.04
N ILE A 665 0.32 -5.54 -33.39
CA ILE A 665 1.50 -4.85 -33.90
C ILE A 665 1.80 -5.35 -35.32
N ASP A 666 1.90 -4.44 -36.28
CA ASP A 666 2.26 -4.74 -37.67
C ASP A 666 3.26 -3.70 -38.20
N GLY A 667 4.55 -4.06 -38.19
CA GLY A 667 5.64 -3.13 -38.43
C GLY A 667 5.59 -1.95 -37.45
N GLU A 668 5.44 -0.73 -37.98
CA GLU A 668 5.30 0.49 -37.20
C GLU A 668 3.87 0.73 -36.66
N SER A 669 2.88 0.00 -37.16
CA SER A 669 1.49 0.14 -36.73
C SER A 669 1.26 -0.55 -35.39
N LEU A 670 0.67 0.17 -34.45
CA LEU A 670 0.34 -0.30 -33.11
C LEU A 670 -1.14 -0.04 -32.88
N ASN A 671 -1.91 -1.05 -32.47
CA ASN A 671 -3.35 -0.89 -32.24
C ASN A 671 -3.76 -1.56 -30.92
N VAL A 672 -4.41 -0.79 -30.03
CA VAL A 672 -5.00 -1.34 -28.80
C VAL A 672 -6.31 -2.05 -29.13
N LEU A 673 -6.33 -3.37 -28.92
CA LEU A 673 -7.50 -4.22 -29.12
C LEU A 673 -8.44 -4.17 -27.91
N GLU A 674 -7.89 -4.33 -26.71
CA GLU A 674 -8.61 -4.41 -25.44
C GLU A 674 -7.70 -4.09 -24.24
N PHE A 675 -8.31 -3.82 -23.09
CA PHE A 675 -7.62 -3.77 -21.81
C PHE A 675 -8.17 -4.85 -20.88
N ASN A 676 -7.34 -5.35 -19.97
CA ASN A 676 -7.79 -6.07 -18.77
C ASN A 676 -7.31 -5.32 -17.53
N ALA A 677 -8.10 -5.32 -16.47
CA ALA A 677 -7.82 -4.57 -15.25
C ALA A 677 -7.09 -5.40 -14.19
N ARG A 678 -6.48 -6.51 -14.62
CA ARG A 678 -5.88 -7.54 -13.79
C ARG A 678 -4.85 -8.33 -14.59
N PHE A 679 -4.12 -9.21 -13.90
CA PHE A 679 -3.20 -10.17 -14.48
C PHE A 679 -3.88 -11.10 -15.53
N GLY A 680 -3.17 -11.42 -16.62
CA GLY A 680 -3.62 -12.35 -17.65
C GLY A 680 -3.68 -13.79 -17.15
N ASP A 681 -4.47 -14.64 -17.79
CA ASP A 681 -4.47 -16.09 -17.54
C ASP A 681 -4.63 -16.79 -18.89
N PRO A 682 -3.57 -17.41 -19.46
CA PRO A 682 -2.41 -17.96 -18.76
C PRO A 682 -1.10 -17.15 -18.83
N GLU A 683 -1.11 -15.86 -19.19
CA GLU A 683 0.13 -15.07 -19.34
C GLU A 683 0.92 -14.94 -18.03
N THR A 684 0.23 -14.83 -16.89
CA THR A 684 0.86 -14.70 -15.56
C THR A 684 1.77 -15.87 -15.23
N GLN A 685 1.41 -17.07 -15.68
CA GLN A 685 2.14 -18.30 -15.44
C GLN A 685 3.50 -18.33 -16.16
N ALA A 686 3.63 -17.64 -17.30
CA ALA A 686 4.93 -17.45 -17.98
C ALA A 686 5.68 -16.20 -17.48
N LEU A 687 4.95 -15.16 -17.05
CA LEU A 687 5.52 -13.89 -16.63
C LEU A 687 6.22 -13.96 -15.26
N LEU A 688 5.50 -14.39 -14.21
CA LEU A 688 6.01 -14.32 -12.82
C LEU A 688 7.25 -15.17 -12.51
N PRO A 689 7.49 -16.33 -13.14
CA PRO A 689 8.72 -17.09 -12.95
C PRO A 689 9.99 -16.32 -13.33
N ARG A 690 9.88 -15.37 -14.26
CA ARG A 690 10.98 -14.52 -14.74
C ARG A 690 11.11 -13.22 -13.96
N MET A 691 10.05 -12.79 -13.26
CA MET A 691 10.05 -11.54 -12.50
C MET A 691 11.10 -11.57 -11.39
N GLN A 692 11.98 -10.57 -11.39
CA GLN A 692 12.95 -10.33 -10.33
C GLN A 692 12.38 -9.37 -9.27
N GLY A 693 12.97 -9.38 -8.08
CA GLY A 693 12.47 -8.62 -6.93
C GLY A 693 11.27 -9.27 -6.24
N ASP A 694 10.71 -8.55 -5.26
CA ASP A 694 9.66 -9.06 -4.38
C ASP A 694 8.27 -8.56 -4.81
N LEU A 695 7.43 -9.47 -5.32
CA LEU A 695 6.08 -9.14 -5.78
C LEU A 695 5.21 -8.53 -4.67
N LEU A 696 5.36 -9.00 -3.43
CA LEU A 696 4.59 -8.46 -2.30
C LEU A 696 4.95 -7.00 -2.04
N GLU A 697 6.22 -6.65 -2.19
CA GLU A 697 6.65 -5.25 -2.05
C GLU A 697 6.08 -4.36 -3.16
N TRP A 698 6.10 -4.82 -4.41
CA TRP A 698 5.46 -4.10 -5.52
C TRP A 698 3.96 -3.89 -5.28
N MET A 699 3.23 -4.93 -4.88
CA MET A 699 1.79 -4.85 -4.61
C MET A 699 1.47 -3.94 -3.42
N GLY A 700 2.27 -4.01 -2.35
CA GLY A 700 2.16 -3.10 -1.21
C GLY A 700 2.44 -1.65 -1.60
N ALA A 701 3.45 -1.40 -2.44
CA ALA A 701 3.76 -0.06 -2.93
C ALA A 701 2.62 0.54 -3.78
N ILE A 702 1.99 -0.28 -4.61
CA ILE A 702 0.83 0.09 -5.44
C ILE A 702 -0.38 0.43 -4.57
N ALA A 703 -0.70 -0.43 -3.60
CA ALA A 703 -1.77 -0.17 -2.63
C ALA A 703 -1.50 1.09 -1.80
N GLY A 704 -0.23 1.36 -1.50
CA GLY A 704 0.24 2.49 -0.72
C GLY A 704 0.38 3.82 -1.48
N GLY A 705 0.39 3.82 -2.82
CA GLY A 705 0.66 5.02 -3.62
C GLY A 705 2.13 5.44 -3.62
N THR A 706 3.06 4.49 -3.65
CA THR A 706 4.50 4.72 -3.45
C THR A 706 5.39 4.09 -4.54
N LEU A 707 4.82 3.85 -5.72
CA LEU A 707 5.50 3.22 -6.85
C LEU A 707 6.57 4.13 -7.47
N VAL A 708 6.50 5.44 -7.23
CA VAL A 708 7.52 6.43 -7.66
C VAL A 708 8.93 6.06 -7.22
N ASP A 709 9.05 5.32 -6.13
CA ASP A 709 10.33 4.91 -5.60
C ASP A 709 10.85 3.56 -6.12
N TYR A 710 10.12 2.97 -7.06
CA TYR A 710 10.49 1.76 -7.75
C TYR A 710 11.00 2.08 -9.16
N PRO A 711 11.78 1.19 -9.79
CA PRO A 711 12.21 1.37 -11.17
C PRO A 711 11.02 1.57 -12.14
N ARG A 712 11.23 2.37 -13.19
CA ARG A 712 10.23 2.59 -14.27
C ARG A 712 9.87 1.29 -15.00
N ASP A 713 10.79 0.33 -15.03
CA ASP A 713 10.62 -1.00 -15.61
C ASP A 713 10.84 -2.04 -14.51
N VAL A 714 9.88 -2.94 -14.32
CA VAL A 714 10.02 -4.07 -13.40
C VAL A 714 11.14 -4.98 -13.94
N PRO A 715 12.11 -5.40 -13.11
CA PRO A 715 13.22 -6.23 -13.59
C PRO A 715 12.75 -7.67 -13.85
N PHE A 716 13.19 -8.24 -14.98
CA PHE A 716 12.95 -9.62 -15.40
C PHE A 716 14.27 -10.30 -15.79
N THR A 717 14.32 -11.64 -15.74
CA THR A 717 15.44 -12.42 -16.24
C THR A 717 15.41 -12.54 -17.77
N ASP A 718 16.57 -12.72 -18.41
CA ASP A 718 16.66 -12.76 -19.88
C ASP A 718 16.22 -14.09 -20.52
N ASP A 719 16.01 -15.14 -19.71
CA ASP A 719 15.54 -16.44 -20.22
C ASP A 719 14.07 -16.39 -20.65
N PHE A 720 13.65 -17.33 -21.48
CA PHE A 720 12.26 -17.48 -21.93
C PHE A 720 11.50 -18.45 -21.02
N ALA A 721 10.20 -18.20 -20.86
CA ALA A 721 9.25 -19.06 -20.20
C ALA A 721 8.10 -19.38 -21.17
N VAL A 722 7.76 -20.67 -21.27
CA VAL A 722 6.62 -21.17 -22.04
C VAL A 722 5.72 -21.94 -21.10
N TYR A 723 4.44 -21.63 -21.11
CA TYR A 723 3.43 -22.31 -20.30
C TYR A 723 2.38 -22.95 -21.21
N VAL A 724 2.16 -24.26 -21.08
CA VAL A 724 1.22 -25.02 -21.91
C VAL A 724 0.08 -25.53 -21.05
N VAL A 725 -1.16 -25.25 -21.47
CA VAL A 725 -2.37 -25.65 -20.74
C VAL A 725 -2.85 -27.02 -21.20
N ALA A 726 -3.21 -27.87 -20.24
CA ALA A 726 -4.05 -29.05 -20.43
C ALA A 726 -5.49 -28.74 -19.98
N ALA A 727 -6.42 -28.86 -20.92
CA ALA A 727 -7.84 -28.67 -20.71
C ALA A 727 -8.60 -30.00 -20.67
N ALA A 728 -9.76 -30.01 -20.03
CA ALA A 728 -10.67 -31.14 -20.02
C ALA A 728 -11.25 -31.40 -21.41
N SER A 729 -11.56 -32.67 -21.71
CA SER A 729 -12.30 -33.04 -22.93
C SER A 729 -13.63 -32.28 -23.01
N GLY A 730 -14.00 -31.78 -24.18
CA GLY A 730 -15.23 -31.01 -24.40
C GLY A 730 -15.12 -29.51 -24.06
N TYR A 731 -14.00 -29.05 -23.52
CA TYR A 731 -13.69 -27.61 -23.39
C TYR A 731 -13.56 -26.97 -24.79
N PRO A 732 -14.06 -25.74 -25.02
CA PRO A 732 -14.60 -24.76 -24.06
C PRO A 732 -16.13 -24.77 -23.86
N VAL A 733 -16.84 -25.72 -24.47
CA VAL A 733 -18.31 -25.74 -24.47
C VAL A 733 -18.84 -26.49 -23.26
N ASN A 734 -18.56 -27.80 -23.19
CA ASN A 734 -19.06 -28.71 -22.15
C ASN A 734 -17.88 -29.55 -21.63
N PRO A 735 -17.06 -29.02 -20.71
CA PRO A 735 -15.91 -29.75 -20.18
C PRO A 735 -16.36 -30.97 -19.35
N ASN A 736 -15.79 -32.13 -19.63
CA ASN A 736 -16.01 -33.36 -18.89
C ASN A 736 -15.29 -33.30 -17.54
N LEU A 737 -16.07 -33.34 -16.45
CA LEU A 737 -15.56 -33.26 -15.07
C LEU A 737 -15.51 -34.65 -14.41
N GLY A 738 -14.72 -34.77 -13.35
CA GLY A 738 -14.62 -35.96 -12.52
C GLY A 738 -13.58 -36.99 -12.97
N GLU A 739 -12.94 -36.79 -14.13
CA GLU A 739 -11.87 -37.64 -14.62
C GLU A 739 -10.67 -37.65 -13.66
N THR A 740 -10.14 -38.83 -13.34
CA THR A 740 -8.98 -38.98 -12.46
C THR A 740 -7.69 -38.58 -13.19
N THR A 741 -6.84 -37.82 -12.51
CA THR A 741 -5.55 -37.36 -13.06
C THR A 741 -4.38 -38.15 -12.48
N PRO A 742 -3.22 -38.18 -13.16
CA PRO A 742 -2.03 -38.87 -12.65
C PRO A 742 -1.30 -38.13 -11.52
N PHE A 743 -1.82 -36.97 -11.07
CA PHE A 743 -1.20 -36.20 -10.00
C PHE A 743 -1.25 -36.97 -8.68
N THR A 744 -0.09 -37.49 -8.28
CA THR A 744 0.21 -38.02 -6.95
C THR A 744 0.84 -36.92 -6.08
N GLU A 745 1.02 -37.19 -4.78
CA GLU A 745 1.74 -36.28 -3.87
C GLU A 745 3.18 -35.97 -4.36
N SER A 746 3.84 -36.93 -5.01
CA SER A 746 5.19 -36.73 -5.56
C SER A 746 5.21 -35.89 -6.83
N LEU A 747 4.18 -35.98 -7.68
CA LEU A 747 4.10 -35.17 -8.90
C LEU A 747 3.60 -33.75 -8.61
N ILE A 748 2.59 -33.64 -7.74
CA ILE A 748 1.96 -32.35 -7.41
C ILE A 748 2.92 -31.40 -6.70
N SER A 749 3.88 -31.91 -5.93
CA SER A 749 4.85 -31.11 -5.17
C SER A 749 5.93 -30.43 -6.03
N LYS A 750 6.02 -30.73 -7.33
CA LYS A 750 6.95 -30.08 -8.25
C LYS A 750 6.47 -28.68 -8.63
N ASP A 751 7.36 -27.68 -8.61
CA ASP A 751 7.07 -26.29 -9.03
C ASP A 751 6.82 -26.13 -10.55
N ASP A 752 6.77 -27.22 -11.29
CA ASP A 752 6.58 -27.27 -12.75
C ASP A 752 5.15 -26.92 -13.18
N TYR A 753 4.17 -27.03 -12.29
CA TYR A 753 2.75 -26.96 -12.63
C TYR A 753 2.02 -25.79 -11.99
N ARG A 754 1.03 -25.25 -12.69
CA ARG A 754 0.01 -24.37 -12.10
C ARG A 754 -1.37 -24.96 -12.34
N PHE A 755 -2.06 -25.30 -11.25
CA PHE A 755 -3.42 -25.84 -11.22
C PHE A 755 -4.51 -24.78 -11.29
N ALA A 756 -5.59 -25.10 -12.00
CA ALA A 756 -6.81 -24.30 -12.11
C ALA A 756 -8.04 -25.17 -11.77
N GLY A 757 -8.50 -26.02 -12.69
CA GLY A 757 -9.68 -26.89 -12.51
C GLY A 757 -9.35 -28.30 -12.02
N LEU A 758 -8.71 -28.43 -10.85
CA LEU A 758 -8.34 -29.71 -10.24
C LEU A 758 -8.70 -29.75 -8.74
N THR A 759 -9.50 -30.73 -8.30
CA THR A 759 -9.94 -30.84 -6.89
C THR A 759 -9.57 -32.20 -6.32
N GLU A 760 -9.37 -32.28 -5.01
CA GLU A 760 -9.11 -33.56 -4.35
C GLU A 760 -10.45 -34.26 -4.01
N LYS A 761 -10.57 -35.52 -4.40
CA LYS A 761 -11.72 -36.37 -4.07
C LYS A 761 -11.22 -37.77 -3.69
N SER A 762 -11.50 -38.18 -2.45
CA SER A 762 -11.15 -39.51 -1.93
C SER A 762 -9.66 -39.86 -2.10
N GLY A 763 -8.75 -38.91 -1.87
CA GLY A 763 -7.30 -39.11 -1.98
C GLY A 763 -6.74 -39.08 -3.41
N HIS A 764 -7.57 -38.76 -4.40
CA HIS A 764 -7.16 -38.58 -5.80
C HIS A 764 -7.50 -37.18 -6.30
N PHE A 765 -6.69 -36.65 -7.23
CA PHE A 765 -7.01 -35.39 -7.89
C PHE A 765 -7.83 -35.64 -9.15
N VAL A 766 -9.00 -35.00 -9.22
CA VAL A 766 -9.96 -35.14 -10.32
C VAL A 766 -10.23 -33.81 -11.00
N VAL A 767 -10.53 -33.86 -12.30
CA VAL A 767 -10.88 -32.70 -13.12
C VAL A 767 -12.13 -32.01 -12.57
N SER A 768 -12.05 -30.71 -12.30
CA SER A 768 -13.15 -29.89 -11.76
C SER A 768 -13.42 -28.60 -12.52
N GLY A 769 -12.70 -28.36 -13.62
CA GLY A 769 -12.91 -27.19 -14.47
C GLY A 769 -12.45 -27.39 -15.90
N GLY A 770 -12.73 -26.42 -16.76
CA GLY A 770 -12.40 -26.47 -18.18
C GLY A 770 -10.90 -26.49 -18.47
N ARG A 771 -10.16 -25.50 -17.96
CA ARG A 771 -8.68 -25.55 -17.91
C ARG A 771 -8.28 -26.23 -16.61
N VAL A 772 -7.50 -27.29 -16.68
CA VAL A 772 -7.24 -28.17 -15.52
C VAL A 772 -5.93 -27.79 -14.84
N PHE A 773 -4.85 -27.81 -15.60
CA PHE A 773 -3.52 -27.39 -15.17
C PHE A 773 -2.73 -26.91 -16.39
N GLY A 774 -1.52 -26.43 -16.16
CA GLY A 774 -0.53 -26.29 -17.21
C GLY A 774 0.88 -26.46 -16.69
N ALA A 775 1.79 -26.77 -17.60
CA ALA A 775 3.20 -27.01 -17.32
C ALA A 775 4.05 -25.83 -17.78
N LEU A 776 4.97 -25.41 -16.91
CA LEU A 776 5.92 -24.34 -17.13
C LEU A 776 7.26 -24.92 -17.55
N GLY A 777 7.76 -24.46 -18.70
CA GLY A 777 9.13 -24.68 -19.13
C GLY A 777 9.92 -23.38 -19.22
N ARG A 778 11.23 -23.47 -18.96
CA ARG A 778 12.17 -22.33 -19.04
C ARG A 778 13.40 -22.69 -19.85
N GLY A 779 14.00 -21.71 -20.51
CA GLY A 779 15.22 -21.92 -21.27
C GLY A 779 15.74 -20.66 -21.95
N ASN A 780 16.99 -20.71 -22.41
CA ASN A 780 17.65 -19.56 -23.05
C ASN A 780 17.10 -19.24 -24.45
N THR A 781 16.25 -20.11 -24.99
CA THR A 781 15.51 -19.89 -26.24
C THR A 781 14.06 -20.33 -26.05
N VAL A 782 13.13 -19.77 -26.84
CA VAL A 782 11.72 -20.23 -26.84
C VAL A 782 11.63 -21.72 -27.11
N GLY A 783 12.42 -22.24 -28.06
CA GLY A 783 12.45 -23.67 -28.39
C GLY A 783 12.86 -24.56 -27.21
N ALA A 784 13.86 -24.16 -26.43
CA ALA A 784 14.28 -24.89 -25.24
C ALA A 784 13.23 -24.85 -24.12
N ALA A 785 12.68 -23.66 -23.84
CA ALA A 785 11.61 -23.49 -22.84
C ALA A 785 10.36 -24.31 -23.21
N ARG A 786 10.03 -24.34 -24.50
CA ARG A 786 8.91 -25.12 -25.04
C ARG A 786 9.14 -26.63 -24.88
N ALA A 787 10.31 -27.14 -25.27
CA ALA A 787 10.64 -28.56 -25.12
C ALA A 787 10.53 -29.02 -23.65
N ASP A 788 11.05 -28.21 -22.72
CA ASP A 788 10.93 -28.43 -21.28
C ASP A 788 9.46 -28.45 -20.81
N ALA A 789 8.64 -27.49 -21.28
CA ALA A 789 7.22 -27.41 -20.93
C ALA A 789 6.44 -28.66 -21.37
N TYR A 790 6.65 -29.15 -22.60
CA TYR A 790 5.96 -30.34 -23.10
C TYR A 790 6.42 -31.62 -22.40
N ALA A 791 7.72 -31.78 -22.12
CA ALA A 791 8.22 -32.93 -21.38
C ALA A 791 7.59 -33.04 -19.98
N LYS A 792 7.36 -31.91 -19.32
CA LYS A 792 6.63 -31.85 -18.03
C LYS A 792 5.14 -32.10 -18.21
N LEU A 793 4.53 -31.47 -19.22
CA LEU A 793 3.09 -31.61 -19.50
C LEU A 793 2.69 -33.08 -19.62
N GLU A 794 3.47 -33.88 -20.36
CA GLU A 794 3.24 -35.31 -20.60
C GLU A 794 3.04 -36.12 -19.31
N LEU A 795 3.77 -35.79 -18.25
CA LEU A 795 3.67 -36.47 -16.96
C LEU A 795 2.34 -36.25 -16.24
N GLY A 796 1.67 -35.12 -16.53
CA GLY A 796 0.40 -34.72 -15.92
C GLY A 796 -0.84 -35.03 -16.76
N LEU A 797 -0.67 -35.54 -17.99
CA LEU A 797 -1.78 -35.78 -18.90
C LEU A 797 -2.70 -36.91 -18.41
N PHE A 798 -3.99 -36.74 -18.67
CA PHE A 798 -5.06 -37.67 -18.28
C PHE A 798 -5.90 -38.03 -19.52
N PRO A 799 -6.72 -39.10 -19.46
CA PRO A 799 -7.56 -39.52 -20.58
C PRO A 799 -8.42 -38.37 -21.12
N GLY A 800 -8.33 -38.12 -22.44
CA GLY A 800 -9.11 -37.07 -23.11
C GLY A 800 -8.62 -35.63 -22.89
N ALA A 801 -7.47 -35.41 -22.24
CA ALA A 801 -6.89 -34.07 -22.10
C ALA A 801 -6.65 -33.40 -23.47
N GLN A 802 -7.06 -32.13 -23.58
CA GLN A 802 -6.88 -31.29 -24.77
C GLN A 802 -5.75 -30.30 -24.53
N PHE A 803 -4.76 -30.26 -25.42
CA PHE A 803 -3.68 -29.27 -25.38
C PHE A 803 -3.18 -28.98 -26.79
N ARG A 804 -2.54 -27.83 -26.98
CA ARG A 804 -1.94 -27.44 -28.26
C ARG A 804 -0.50 -27.90 -28.32
N LYS A 805 -0.03 -28.35 -29.49
CA LYS A 805 1.38 -28.67 -29.72
C LYS A 805 2.14 -27.55 -30.40
N ASP A 806 1.63 -26.32 -30.52
CA ASP A 806 2.27 -25.21 -31.25
C ASP A 806 2.41 -23.93 -30.40
N ILE A 807 2.29 -24.03 -29.07
CA ILE A 807 2.54 -22.89 -28.16
C ILE A 807 4.00 -22.43 -28.25
N GLY A 808 4.22 -21.15 -28.56
CA GLY A 808 5.55 -20.58 -28.76
C GLY A 808 6.13 -20.78 -30.17
N LEU A 809 5.33 -21.28 -31.13
CA LEU A 809 5.65 -21.26 -32.56
C LEU A 809 5.03 -20.03 -33.25
#